data_AF-A0A927XSU8-F1
#
_entry.id   AF-A0A927XSU8-F1
#
_cell.length_a   1.000
_cell.length_b   1.000
_cell.length_c   1.000
_cell.angle_alpha   90.00
_cell.angle_beta   90.00
_cell.angle_gamma   90.00
#
_symmetry.space_group_name_H-M   'P 1'
#
loop_
_entity.id
_entity.type
_entity.pdbx_description
1 polymer ?
#
loop_
_entity_poly.entity_id
_entity_poly.type
_entity_poly.pdbx_seq_one_letter_code
_entity_poly.pdbx_strand_id
1 'polypeptide(L)'
;MCMMRKFRILFTLALCLLLIPALASALEVELSHSSGFYDDTVQLEITCDTKKATIHYTLDGTVPDENSPVYEGPLTLTDSGQRADTLMRIGGTNSAEEYIPAMDFPTARVVRAVAIAPGGKTSNVVSGTYFVGYDRKALYGDTAIVCLVTDPANLFDYEKGIYVLGKIFDQWAPQQTEPFEDWEAVANFTQHGDEWERPVSVTFMNPDGKSFTQDMGMRIKGGASRGYHQKSIRLIAREEYGEKNVKFAIYPDEICEADGKLLEKYKGVTLRSGANDALFAKIRDPFITNLAAGMRFETAANKPVIAFINGEYWGVYTLNEEYSDKYIQYHYGMDDNNVIIVKTGALDEGEDADYQLFMDMYDFIAWEEMEKPEVYAQACEILDMGSFADYWAMQFFIYNEDGPDKNNNWQMWRVRDPEPKTHPYADGKWRMMLYDTDYSSGVYVNGDNANEDNISGVLYGDEYEEYNPALMFQNLMLSEEFRLEFIRACCDVNNVYFSASRSAAMLKEMRAQYEPYMPDSLRRFGPQWVVWHPEGHVKDNLNNLGRFFQKRADAFLNVVRDALELENPVAITIKIKDQKKGQVFINGREVPVANNGRIQVFPECGLTITAVPAEGATFKGWTVSHDSAVLEDPAALTTQVTFSRVFTLTANFE
;
A
#
# COMPACT_ATOMS: atom_id res chain seq x y z
N MET A 1 -32.23 64.28 23.92
CA MET A 1 -33.53 64.99 23.81
C MET A 1 -34.39 64.22 22.83
N CYS A 2 -35.35 63.41 23.33
CA CYS A 2 -36.82 63.66 23.30
C CYS A 2 -37.37 63.77 21.87
N MET A 3 -38.43 63.08 21.42
CA MET A 3 -39.57 62.38 22.02
C MET A 3 -40.24 61.58 20.85
N MET A 4 -40.56 60.29 20.96
CA MET A 4 -41.85 59.70 21.43
C MET A 4 -43.11 60.18 20.66
N ARG A 5 -43.77 59.31 19.86
CA ARG A 5 -45.07 58.59 20.09
C ARG A 5 -46.04 58.92 18.91
N LYS A 6 -47.01 58.13 18.40
CA LYS A 6 -47.71 56.85 18.72
C LYS A 6 -48.64 56.48 17.52
N PHE A 7 -48.84 55.17 17.31
CA PHE A 7 -50.06 54.44 16.85
C PHE A 7 -50.80 54.79 15.54
N ARG A 8 -50.92 53.78 14.64
CA ARG A 8 -52.22 53.11 14.35
C ARG A 8 -52.02 51.76 13.65
N ILE A 9 -52.58 50.73 14.28
CA ILE A 9 -52.81 49.37 13.79
C ILE A 9 -54.07 49.41 12.89
N LEU A 10 -54.06 48.76 11.72
CA LEU A 10 -55.09 47.82 11.24
C LEU A 10 -54.84 47.38 9.78
N PHE A 11 -54.83 46.05 9.57
CA PHE A 11 -55.19 45.30 8.37
C PHE A 11 -54.37 45.43 7.08
N THR A 12 -53.44 44.49 6.87
CA THR A 12 -53.59 43.50 5.78
C THR A 12 -52.79 42.25 6.11
N LEU A 13 -53.47 41.22 6.63
CA LEU A 13 -52.92 39.90 6.92
C LEU A 13 -53.65 38.92 6.01
N ALA A 14 -53.19 38.82 4.77
CA ALA A 14 -53.52 37.75 3.84
C ALA A 14 -52.52 37.80 2.68
N LEU A 15 -51.98 36.63 2.34
CA LEU A 15 -51.16 36.34 1.16
C LEU A 15 -49.63 36.51 1.26
N CYS A 16 -49.02 35.88 2.27
CA CYS A 16 -47.65 35.37 2.16
C CYS A 16 -47.58 33.99 2.83
N LEU A 17 -48.32 33.02 2.29
CA LEU A 17 -48.04 31.60 2.52
C LEU A 17 -47.47 31.01 1.24
N LEU A 18 -46.25 30.48 1.39
CA LEU A 18 -45.70 29.33 0.67
C LEU A 18 -45.48 29.48 -0.85
N LEU A 19 -44.29 29.99 -1.18
CA LEU A 19 -43.50 29.44 -2.29
C LEU A 19 -42.15 29.00 -1.71
N ILE A 20 -42.19 27.91 -0.93
CA ILE A 20 -41.03 27.03 -0.81
C ILE A 20 -40.94 26.37 -2.19
N PRO A 21 -39.86 26.53 -2.97
CA PRO A 21 -39.70 25.70 -4.15
C PRO A 21 -39.72 24.26 -3.64
N ALA A 22 -40.69 23.46 -4.09
CA ALA A 22 -40.64 22.03 -3.86
C ALA A 22 -39.31 21.57 -4.44
N LEU A 23 -38.37 21.19 -3.56
CA LEU A 23 -37.22 20.40 -3.96
C LEU A 23 -37.82 19.22 -4.73
N ALA A 24 -37.60 19.19 -6.04
CA ALA A 24 -37.91 18.00 -6.81
C ALA A 24 -37.09 16.89 -6.15
N SER A 25 -37.78 15.89 -5.60
CA SER A 25 -37.12 14.70 -5.06
C SER A 25 -36.12 14.21 -6.09
N ALA A 26 -34.87 13.98 -5.69
CA ALA A 26 -33.93 13.28 -6.53
C ALA A 26 -34.55 11.93 -6.93
N LEU A 27 -34.33 11.52 -8.18
CA LEU A 27 -34.72 10.21 -8.65
C LEU A 27 -33.71 9.22 -8.08
N GLU A 28 -34.02 8.69 -6.91
CA GLU A 28 -33.14 7.88 -6.10
C GLU A 28 -33.79 6.53 -5.80
N VAL A 29 -32.97 5.48 -5.78
CA VAL A 29 -33.36 4.12 -5.46
C VAL A 29 -32.70 3.76 -4.15
N GLU A 30 -33.44 3.15 -3.23
CA GLU A 30 -32.89 2.66 -1.97
C GLU A 30 -33.12 1.16 -1.85
N LEU A 31 -32.11 0.47 -1.31
CA LEU A 31 -32.20 -0.93 -0.90
C LEU A 31 -32.46 -0.96 0.60
N SER A 32 -33.51 -1.66 1.04
CA SER A 32 -33.91 -1.73 2.46
C SER A 32 -32.86 -2.33 3.40
N HIS A 33 -31.85 -3.01 2.85
CA HIS A 33 -30.78 -3.65 3.61
C HIS A 33 -29.43 -3.27 2.98
N SER A 34 -28.46 -2.94 3.83
CA SER A 34 -27.08 -2.66 3.40
C SER A 34 -26.39 -3.95 2.93
N SER A 35 -25.35 -3.81 2.11
CA SER A 35 -24.46 -4.94 1.80
C SER A 35 -23.87 -5.52 3.09
N GLY A 36 -23.75 -6.85 3.19
CA GLY A 36 -23.23 -7.49 4.40
C GLY A 36 -23.59 -8.96 4.56
N PHE A 37 -23.37 -9.47 5.77
CA PHE A 37 -23.67 -10.85 6.18
C PHE A 37 -25.00 -10.92 6.92
N TYR A 38 -25.77 -11.96 6.60
CA TYR A 38 -27.10 -12.21 7.13
C TYR A 38 -27.24 -13.69 7.46
N ASP A 39 -27.59 -14.01 8.70
CA ASP A 39 -27.74 -15.40 9.15
C ASP A 39 -28.96 -16.08 8.49
N ASP A 40 -30.04 -15.31 8.31
CA ASP A 40 -31.32 -15.78 7.80
C ASP A 40 -31.63 -15.18 6.42
N THR A 41 -32.66 -15.75 5.78
CA THR A 41 -33.22 -15.23 4.52
C THR A 41 -33.59 -13.74 4.64
N VAL A 42 -33.16 -12.93 3.67
CA VAL A 42 -33.44 -11.50 3.61
C VAL A 42 -34.61 -11.24 2.67
N GLN A 43 -35.58 -10.43 3.11
CA GLN A 43 -36.62 -9.87 2.25
C GLN A 43 -36.19 -8.47 1.83
N LEU A 44 -35.58 -8.35 0.65
CA LEU A 44 -35.05 -7.10 0.16
C LEU A 44 -36.13 -6.29 -0.54
N GLU A 45 -36.58 -5.23 0.12
CA GLU A 45 -37.39 -4.17 -0.47
C GLU A 45 -36.52 -3.18 -1.25
N ILE A 46 -37.03 -2.71 -2.40
CA ILE A 46 -36.43 -1.68 -3.24
C ILE A 46 -37.45 -0.54 -3.39
N THR A 47 -37.05 0.68 -3.03
CA THR A 47 -37.96 1.83 -2.97
C THR A 47 -37.48 2.98 -3.86
N CYS A 48 -38.42 3.78 -4.34
CA CYS A 48 -38.16 5.03 -5.04
C CYS A 48 -39.31 6.01 -4.76
N ASP A 49 -38.97 7.19 -4.21
CA ASP A 49 -39.97 8.22 -3.86
C ASP A 49 -40.53 8.97 -5.07
N THR A 50 -39.93 8.80 -6.25
CA THR A 50 -40.40 9.46 -7.47
C THR A 50 -41.69 8.81 -7.96
N LYS A 51 -42.78 9.58 -7.91
CA LYS A 51 -44.10 9.13 -8.35
C LYS A 51 -44.08 8.61 -9.79
N LYS A 52 -44.66 7.43 -10.00
CA LYS A 52 -44.78 6.74 -11.29
C LYS A 52 -43.45 6.30 -11.93
N ALA A 53 -42.34 6.29 -11.18
CA ALA A 53 -41.14 5.63 -11.64
C ALA A 53 -41.33 4.10 -11.62
N THR A 54 -40.79 3.42 -12.63
CA THR A 54 -40.71 1.96 -12.69
C THR A 54 -39.32 1.54 -12.24
N ILE A 55 -39.22 0.62 -11.29
CA ILE A 55 -37.94 0.09 -10.82
C ILE A 55 -37.62 -1.18 -11.61
N HIS A 56 -36.41 -1.25 -12.17
CA HIS A 56 -35.87 -2.42 -12.84
C HIS A 56 -34.64 -2.93 -12.09
N TYR A 57 -34.38 -4.24 -12.15
CA TYR A 57 -33.29 -4.85 -11.40
C TYR A 57 -32.62 -6.03 -12.12
N THR A 58 -31.38 -6.34 -11.73
CA THR A 58 -30.61 -7.51 -12.18
C THR A 58 -29.96 -8.20 -10.99
N LEU A 59 -29.61 -9.50 -11.16
CA LEU A 59 -29.05 -10.35 -10.11
C LEU A 59 -27.70 -10.98 -10.47
N ASP A 60 -27.16 -10.63 -11.64
CA ASP A 60 -25.95 -11.21 -12.25
C ASP A 60 -24.82 -10.18 -12.43
N GLY A 61 -25.05 -8.94 -11.95
CA GLY A 61 -24.10 -7.84 -12.06
C GLY A 61 -24.26 -6.99 -13.33
N THR A 62 -25.10 -7.36 -14.30
CA THR A 62 -25.38 -6.51 -15.48
C THR A 62 -26.06 -5.19 -15.09
N VAL A 63 -25.84 -4.12 -15.85
CA VAL A 63 -26.52 -2.83 -15.59
C VAL A 63 -28.01 -2.97 -15.90
N PRO A 64 -28.93 -2.75 -14.94
CA PRO A 64 -30.37 -2.82 -15.23
C PRO A 64 -30.80 -1.68 -16.16
N ASP A 65 -31.72 -2.00 -17.06
CA ASP A 65 -32.31 -1.09 -18.05
C ASP A 65 -33.83 -1.31 -18.17
N GLU A 66 -34.47 -0.64 -19.12
CA GLU A 66 -35.91 -0.78 -19.40
C GLU A 66 -36.35 -2.18 -19.87
N ASN A 67 -35.41 -3.01 -20.31
CA ASN A 67 -35.66 -4.40 -20.72
C ASN A 67 -35.47 -5.40 -19.58
N SER A 68 -34.87 -4.96 -18.47
CA SER A 68 -34.64 -5.77 -17.29
C SER A 68 -35.95 -6.05 -16.52
N PRO A 69 -36.02 -7.09 -15.69
CA PRO A 69 -37.21 -7.38 -14.88
C PRO A 69 -37.69 -6.19 -14.06
N VAL A 70 -39.00 -5.95 -14.08
CA VAL A 70 -39.65 -4.94 -13.24
C VAL A 70 -39.76 -5.45 -11.81
N TYR A 71 -39.44 -4.60 -10.85
CA TYR A 71 -39.60 -4.90 -9.43
C TYR A 71 -41.09 -4.82 -9.04
N GLU A 72 -41.69 -5.96 -8.71
CA GLU A 72 -43.11 -6.08 -8.35
C GLU A 72 -43.36 -6.32 -6.85
N GLY A 73 -42.31 -6.60 -6.07
CA GLY A 73 -42.38 -6.87 -4.64
C GLY A 73 -41.04 -7.35 -4.06
N PRO A 74 -40.95 -7.54 -2.73
CA PRO A 74 -39.70 -7.89 -2.04
C PRO A 74 -38.97 -9.08 -2.67
N LEU A 75 -37.65 -8.94 -2.88
CA LEU A 75 -36.81 -10.03 -3.36
C LEU A 75 -36.41 -10.92 -2.18
N THR A 76 -36.75 -12.21 -2.26
CA THR A 76 -36.30 -13.19 -1.26
C THR A 76 -34.87 -13.63 -1.57
N LEU A 77 -33.91 -13.12 -0.80
CA LEU A 77 -32.51 -13.54 -0.87
C LEU A 77 -32.27 -14.66 0.14
N THR A 78 -32.03 -15.86 -0.36
CA THR A 78 -31.64 -17.02 0.44
C THR A 78 -30.14 -17.27 0.32
N ASP A 79 -29.65 -18.20 1.13
CA ASP A 79 -28.32 -18.80 0.97
C ASP A 79 -28.06 -19.10 -0.52
N SER A 80 -26.88 -18.69 -0.97
CA SER A 80 -26.40 -18.88 -2.33
C SER A 80 -26.01 -20.33 -2.59
N GLY A 81 -25.79 -21.13 -1.54
CA GLY A 81 -25.55 -22.57 -1.60
C GLY A 81 -24.36 -22.92 -2.47
N GLN A 82 -23.28 -22.11 -2.41
CA GLN A 82 -22.14 -22.21 -3.34
C GLN A 82 -22.61 -22.26 -4.80
N ARG A 83 -23.41 -21.25 -5.22
CA ARG A 83 -23.81 -21.08 -6.62
C ARG A 83 -22.57 -21.29 -7.50
N ALA A 84 -22.71 -22.14 -8.52
CA ALA A 84 -21.64 -22.39 -9.47
C ALA A 84 -21.08 -21.07 -10.02
N ASP A 85 -19.76 -20.94 -9.98
CA ASP A 85 -19.06 -19.79 -10.55
C ASP A 85 -19.34 -19.70 -12.05
N THR A 86 -19.58 -18.49 -12.53
CA THR A 86 -19.87 -18.14 -13.92
C THR A 86 -18.76 -17.29 -14.50
N LEU A 87 -18.27 -16.28 -13.77
CA LEU A 87 -17.23 -15.37 -14.24
C LEU A 87 -15.89 -16.07 -14.36
N MET A 88 -15.51 -16.88 -13.37
CA MET A 88 -14.23 -17.60 -13.41
C MET A 88 -14.19 -18.69 -14.50
N ARG A 89 -15.35 -19.13 -15.00
CA ARG A 89 -15.42 -20.09 -16.11
C ARG A 89 -15.22 -19.42 -17.47
N ILE A 90 -15.06 -18.10 -17.51
CA ILE A 90 -14.71 -17.37 -18.72
C ILE A 90 -13.18 -17.46 -18.92
N GLY A 91 -12.79 -18.16 -19.97
CA GLY A 91 -11.39 -18.37 -20.36
C GLY A 91 -10.72 -17.14 -20.96
N GLY A 92 -9.51 -17.33 -21.48
CA GLY A 92 -8.75 -16.26 -22.15
C GLY A 92 -8.27 -15.16 -21.22
N THR A 93 -7.95 -15.48 -19.97
CA THR A 93 -7.43 -14.53 -18.96
C THR A 93 -5.91 -14.59 -18.77
N ASN A 94 -5.25 -15.58 -19.38
CA ASN A 94 -3.80 -15.80 -19.38
C ASN A 94 -3.40 -16.41 -20.74
N SER A 95 -2.19 -16.12 -21.23
CA SER A 95 -1.71 -16.57 -22.54
C SER A 95 -0.95 -17.90 -22.52
N ALA A 96 -0.46 -18.36 -21.37
CA ALA A 96 0.30 -19.60 -21.22
C ALA A 96 -0.59 -20.80 -20.88
N GLU A 97 -1.41 -20.69 -19.84
CA GLU A 97 -2.23 -21.78 -19.34
C GLU A 97 -3.67 -21.34 -19.08
N GLU A 98 -4.63 -22.19 -19.47
CA GLU A 98 -6.03 -22.02 -19.09
C GLU A 98 -6.30 -22.87 -17.84
N TYR A 99 -6.60 -22.21 -16.73
CA TYR A 99 -7.03 -22.86 -15.51
C TYR A 99 -8.44 -22.44 -15.12
N ILE A 100 -9.35 -23.41 -15.05
CA ILE A 100 -10.71 -23.23 -14.54
C ILE A 100 -10.83 -24.10 -13.28
N PRO A 101 -11.06 -23.50 -12.10
CA PRO A 101 -11.21 -24.23 -10.85
C PRO A 101 -12.31 -25.29 -10.93
N ALA A 102 -12.01 -26.50 -10.43
CA ALA A 102 -12.93 -27.63 -10.42
C ALA A 102 -13.86 -27.66 -9.17
N MET A 103 -13.75 -26.66 -8.29
CA MET A 103 -14.50 -26.56 -7.05
C MET A 103 -15.20 -25.21 -6.93
N ASP A 104 -16.32 -25.21 -6.23
CA ASP A 104 -17.08 -24.00 -5.93
C ASP A 104 -16.61 -23.39 -4.60
N PHE A 105 -16.74 -22.07 -4.49
CA PHE A 105 -16.37 -21.28 -3.33
C PHE A 105 -17.63 -20.64 -2.72
N PRO A 106 -17.56 -20.08 -1.50
CA PRO A 106 -18.64 -19.24 -0.99
C PRO A 106 -19.00 -18.13 -2.00
N THR A 107 -20.30 -17.87 -2.17
CA THR A 107 -20.78 -16.82 -3.08
C THR A 107 -21.78 -15.90 -2.40
N ALA A 108 -21.89 -14.65 -2.85
CA ALA A 108 -22.88 -13.70 -2.38
C ALA A 108 -24.00 -13.50 -3.42
N ARG A 109 -25.17 -13.07 -2.95
CA ARG A 109 -26.23 -12.54 -3.83
C ARG A 109 -25.89 -11.11 -4.19
N VAL A 110 -25.98 -10.77 -5.48
CA VAL A 110 -25.85 -9.40 -5.97
C VAL A 110 -27.21 -8.91 -6.43
N VAL A 111 -27.52 -7.66 -6.12
CA VAL A 111 -28.70 -6.96 -6.65
C VAL A 111 -28.23 -5.62 -7.19
N ARG A 112 -28.61 -5.29 -8.43
CA ARG A 112 -28.47 -3.93 -8.97
C ARG A 112 -29.85 -3.43 -9.34
N ALA A 113 -30.15 -2.16 -9.06
CA ALA A 113 -31.46 -1.58 -9.33
C ALA A 113 -31.36 -0.15 -9.88
N VAL A 114 -32.31 0.19 -10.76
CA VAL A 114 -32.48 1.53 -11.34
C VAL A 114 -33.97 1.90 -11.37
N ALA A 115 -34.29 3.16 -11.15
CA ALA A 115 -35.63 3.70 -11.35
C ALA A 115 -35.70 4.48 -12.65
N ILE A 116 -36.73 4.24 -13.46
CA ILE A 116 -36.99 4.93 -14.72
C ILE A 116 -38.26 5.76 -14.54
N ALA A 117 -38.11 7.08 -14.50
CA ALA A 117 -39.24 8.00 -14.39
C ALA A 117 -40.00 8.14 -15.72
N PRO A 118 -41.26 8.59 -15.70
CA PRO A 118 -41.99 8.93 -16.91
C PRO A 118 -41.20 9.93 -17.77
N GLY A 119 -40.93 9.58 -19.02
CA GLY A 119 -40.07 10.35 -19.93
C GLY A 119 -38.65 9.82 -20.08
N GLY A 120 -38.30 8.68 -19.46
CA GLY A 120 -37.07 7.93 -19.71
C GLY A 120 -35.85 8.38 -18.90
N LYS A 121 -36.02 9.32 -17.95
CA LYS A 121 -34.94 9.69 -17.03
C LYS A 121 -34.68 8.55 -16.05
N THR A 122 -33.42 8.14 -15.91
CA THR A 122 -32.99 7.07 -15.00
C THR A 122 -32.38 7.63 -13.71
N SER A 123 -32.48 6.89 -12.60
CA SER A 123 -31.67 7.09 -11.41
C SER A 123 -30.22 6.68 -11.66
N ASN A 124 -29.35 6.94 -10.69
CA ASN A 124 -28.11 6.16 -10.56
C ASN A 124 -28.46 4.69 -10.26
N VAL A 125 -27.56 3.78 -10.64
CA VAL A 125 -27.71 2.37 -10.32
C VAL A 125 -27.22 2.14 -8.90
N VAL A 126 -28.06 1.58 -8.04
CA VAL A 126 -27.65 1.14 -6.71
C VAL A 126 -27.32 -0.34 -6.73
N SER A 127 -26.23 -0.73 -6.07
CA SER A 127 -25.76 -2.12 -6.02
C SER A 127 -25.64 -2.59 -4.57
N GLY A 128 -26.05 -3.84 -4.32
CA GLY A 128 -25.95 -4.50 -3.02
C GLY A 128 -25.33 -5.89 -3.13
N THR A 129 -24.52 -6.28 -2.13
CA THR A 129 -23.91 -7.62 -2.01
C THR A 129 -24.28 -8.25 -0.68
N TYR A 130 -24.92 -9.43 -0.71
CA TYR A 130 -25.55 -10.07 0.44
C TYR A 130 -25.03 -11.50 0.62
N PHE A 131 -24.31 -11.74 1.72
CA PHE A 131 -23.86 -13.05 2.16
C PHE A 131 -24.92 -13.65 3.09
N VAL A 132 -25.80 -14.49 2.56
CA VAL A 132 -26.91 -15.07 3.31
C VAL A 132 -26.57 -16.49 3.75
N GLY A 133 -26.80 -16.83 5.02
CA GLY A 133 -26.54 -18.16 5.58
C GLY A 133 -25.07 -18.43 5.92
N TYR A 134 -24.22 -17.41 5.93
CA TYR A 134 -22.80 -17.54 6.22
C TYR A 134 -22.41 -16.95 7.57
N ASP A 135 -21.68 -17.73 8.38
CA ASP A 135 -20.97 -17.21 9.55
C ASP A 135 -19.68 -16.51 9.09
N ARG A 136 -19.73 -15.16 9.07
CA ARG A 136 -18.61 -14.28 8.71
C ARG A 136 -17.35 -14.57 9.52
N LYS A 137 -17.49 -14.86 10.81
CA LYS A 137 -16.34 -15.08 11.70
C LYS A 137 -15.74 -16.46 11.47
N ALA A 138 -16.56 -17.48 11.22
CA ALA A 138 -16.08 -18.81 10.87
C ALA A 138 -15.36 -18.83 9.52
N LEU A 139 -15.85 -18.08 8.52
CA LEU A 139 -15.24 -18.04 7.19
C LEU A 139 -14.03 -17.12 7.09
N TYR A 140 -14.12 -15.91 7.64
CA TYR A 140 -13.21 -14.82 7.35
C TYR A 140 -12.66 -14.11 8.59
N GLY A 141 -12.92 -14.64 9.79
CA GLY A 141 -12.36 -14.14 11.05
C GLY A 141 -12.47 -12.62 11.17
N ASP A 142 -11.32 -11.98 11.40
CA ASP A 142 -11.16 -10.53 11.47
C ASP A 142 -10.54 -9.93 10.18
N THR A 143 -10.63 -10.62 9.05
CA THR A 143 -10.14 -10.13 7.75
C THR A 143 -11.21 -9.27 7.07
N ALA A 144 -10.81 -8.12 6.52
CA ALA A 144 -11.74 -7.26 5.78
C ALA A 144 -12.13 -7.86 4.42
N ILE A 145 -13.30 -7.48 3.93
CA ILE A 145 -13.85 -7.97 2.65
C ILE A 145 -14.07 -6.79 1.72
N VAL A 146 -13.73 -6.96 0.44
CA VAL A 146 -13.99 -5.98 -0.62
C VAL A 146 -14.84 -6.64 -1.70
N CYS A 147 -16.04 -6.12 -1.93
CA CYS A 147 -16.93 -6.61 -2.97
C CYS A 147 -16.98 -5.62 -4.14
N LEU A 148 -16.79 -6.13 -5.35
CA LEU A 148 -16.87 -5.38 -6.60
C LEU A 148 -18.12 -5.85 -7.35
N VAL A 149 -18.99 -4.90 -7.72
CA VAL A 149 -20.15 -5.18 -8.57
C VAL A 149 -20.02 -4.35 -9.85
N THR A 150 -19.96 -5.03 -10.98
CA THR A 150 -19.81 -4.40 -12.30
C THR A 150 -20.50 -5.22 -13.37
N ASP A 151 -20.76 -4.61 -14.52
CA ASP A 151 -21.21 -5.36 -15.68
C ASP A 151 -20.15 -6.40 -16.08
N PRO A 152 -20.48 -7.71 -16.20
CA PRO A 152 -19.51 -8.72 -16.61
C PRO A 152 -18.75 -8.37 -17.90
N ALA A 153 -19.38 -7.65 -18.83
CA ALA A 153 -18.74 -7.20 -20.07
C ALA A 153 -17.59 -6.21 -19.81
N ASN A 154 -17.60 -5.48 -18.70
CA ASN A 154 -16.47 -4.61 -18.34
C ASN A 154 -15.19 -5.40 -18.04
N LEU A 155 -15.32 -6.65 -17.61
CA LEU A 155 -14.21 -7.54 -17.30
C LEU A 155 -13.87 -8.46 -18.48
N PHE A 156 -14.88 -9.03 -19.13
CA PHE A 156 -14.69 -10.18 -20.01
C PHE A 156 -15.15 -10.00 -21.47
N ASP A 157 -15.63 -8.82 -21.84
CA ASP A 157 -15.93 -8.54 -23.25
C ASP A 157 -14.67 -8.60 -24.12
N TYR A 158 -14.82 -9.08 -25.35
CA TYR A 158 -13.71 -9.22 -26.30
C TYR A 158 -13.01 -7.88 -26.60
N GLU A 159 -13.76 -6.80 -26.78
CA GLU A 159 -13.21 -5.50 -27.17
C GLU A 159 -12.81 -4.65 -25.97
N LYS A 160 -13.67 -4.59 -24.94
CA LYS A 160 -13.48 -3.67 -23.81
C LYS A 160 -13.18 -4.34 -22.48
N GLY A 161 -13.26 -5.67 -22.39
CA GLY A 161 -13.05 -6.41 -21.15
C GLY A 161 -11.63 -6.26 -20.66
N ILE A 162 -11.45 -5.71 -19.46
CA ILE A 162 -10.12 -5.39 -18.92
C ILE A 162 -9.38 -6.61 -18.38
N TYR A 163 -10.02 -7.78 -18.27
CA TYR A 163 -9.49 -8.95 -17.59
C TYR A 163 -9.01 -10.07 -18.54
N VAL A 164 -9.21 -9.90 -19.85
CA VAL A 164 -9.00 -10.92 -20.87
C VAL A 164 -7.85 -10.57 -21.82
N LEU A 165 -7.39 -11.56 -22.58
CA LEU A 165 -6.49 -11.39 -23.73
C LEU A 165 -7.12 -10.44 -24.74
N GLY A 166 -8.32 -10.81 -25.19
CA GLY A 166 -9.22 -9.98 -25.99
C GLY A 166 -8.65 -9.53 -27.34
N LYS A 167 -9.32 -8.55 -27.92
CA LYS A 167 -9.02 -7.98 -29.25
C LYS A 167 -7.57 -7.54 -29.40
N ILE A 168 -6.98 -6.96 -28.37
CA ILE A 168 -5.59 -6.47 -28.44
C ILE A 168 -4.61 -7.63 -28.62
N PHE A 169 -4.80 -8.73 -27.89
CA PHE A 169 -3.93 -9.89 -28.03
C PHE A 169 -4.07 -10.56 -29.40
N ASP A 170 -5.30 -10.74 -29.89
CA ASP A 170 -5.54 -11.31 -31.23
C ASP A 170 -4.92 -10.48 -32.36
N GLN A 171 -4.75 -9.17 -32.15
CA GLN A 171 -4.05 -8.29 -33.09
C GLN A 171 -2.53 -8.37 -32.92
N TRP A 172 -2.04 -8.47 -31.69
CA TRP A 172 -0.61 -8.43 -31.37
C TRP A 172 0.10 -9.77 -31.58
N ALA A 173 -0.48 -10.88 -31.15
CA ALA A 173 0.16 -12.20 -31.15
C ALA A 173 0.58 -12.66 -32.56
N PRO A 174 -0.21 -12.47 -33.63
CA PRO A 174 0.21 -12.84 -34.99
C PRO A 174 1.39 -12.03 -35.55
N GLN A 175 1.76 -10.92 -34.89
CA GLN A 175 2.89 -10.07 -35.29
C GLN A 175 4.23 -10.54 -34.70
N GLN A 176 4.21 -11.47 -33.75
CA GLN A 176 5.42 -11.97 -33.10
C GLN A 176 6.11 -12.99 -33.98
N THR A 177 7.41 -12.79 -34.24
CA THR A 177 8.24 -13.71 -35.03
C THR A 177 9.04 -14.69 -34.17
N GLU A 178 9.19 -14.38 -32.88
CA GLU A 178 9.87 -15.21 -31.89
C GLU A 178 8.86 -15.67 -30.82
N PRO A 179 9.13 -16.79 -30.11
CA PRO A 179 8.36 -17.16 -28.93
C PRO A 179 8.39 -16.03 -27.88
N PHE A 180 7.29 -15.86 -27.17
CA PHE A 180 7.16 -14.90 -26.07
C PHE A 180 6.69 -15.61 -24.80
N GLU A 181 7.09 -15.06 -23.66
CA GLU A 181 6.63 -15.48 -22.34
C GLU A 181 5.30 -14.82 -21.99
N ASP A 182 4.56 -15.38 -21.03
CA ASP A 182 3.21 -14.89 -20.68
C ASP A 182 3.19 -13.46 -20.15
N TRP A 183 4.25 -13.04 -19.46
CA TRP A 183 4.42 -11.68 -18.95
C TRP A 183 4.76 -10.65 -20.05
N GLU A 184 5.15 -11.10 -21.25
CA GLU A 184 5.41 -10.25 -22.42
C GLU A 184 4.13 -10.01 -23.25
N ALA A 185 3.06 -10.77 -22.99
CA ALA A 185 1.84 -10.73 -23.78
C ALA A 185 1.15 -9.36 -23.72
N VAL A 186 0.99 -8.71 -24.87
CA VAL A 186 0.19 -7.48 -25.01
C VAL A 186 -1.26 -7.86 -25.26
N ALA A 187 -2.16 -7.38 -24.41
CA ALA A 187 -3.56 -7.82 -24.34
C ALA A 187 -4.46 -6.67 -23.86
N ASN A 188 -5.78 -6.90 -23.79
CA ASN A 188 -6.70 -5.92 -23.19
C ASN A 188 -6.28 -5.60 -21.74
N PHE A 189 -5.85 -6.62 -20.97
CA PHE A 189 -5.41 -6.41 -19.59
C PHE A 189 -4.09 -5.62 -19.45
N THR A 190 -3.33 -5.37 -20.53
CA THR A 190 -2.12 -4.52 -20.49
C THR A 190 -2.36 -3.07 -20.85
N GLN A 191 -3.59 -2.74 -21.24
CA GLN A 191 -3.95 -1.38 -21.64
C GLN A 191 -4.15 -0.46 -20.42
N HIS A 192 -4.05 0.84 -20.66
CA HIS A 192 -3.99 1.87 -19.63
C HIS A 192 -4.70 3.16 -20.07
N GLY A 193 -4.72 4.17 -19.21
CA GLY A 193 -5.45 5.42 -19.45
C GLY A 193 -6.94 5.33 -19.10
N ASP A 194 -7.65 6.43 -19.27
CA ASP A 194 -9.07 6.56 -18.91
C ASP A 194 -9.98 5.70 -19.81
N GLU A 195 -9.59 5.46 -21.07
CA GLU A 195 -10.33 4.57 -21.99
C GLU A 195 -10.40 3.11 -21.54
N TRP A 196 -9.52 2.71 -20.61
CA TRP A 196 -9.44 1.37 -20.04
C TRP A 196 -9.88 1.32 -18.57
N GLU A 197 -10.50 2.40 -18.08
CA GLU A 197 -11.18 2.44 -16.80
C GLU A 197 -12.65 1.99 -16.96
N ARG A 198 -13.16 1.21 -16.01
CA ARG A 198 -14.52 0.65 -16.05
C ARG A 198 -15.30 1.02 -14.79
N PRO A 199 -16.60 1.33 -14.89
CA PRO A 199 -17.41 1.62 -13.72
C PRO A 199 -17.58 0.38 -12.84
N VAL A 200 -17.48 0.57 -11.53
CA VAL A 200 -17.66 -0.48 -10.52
C VAL A 200 -18.32 0.11 -9.28
N SER A 201 -19.19 -0.66 -8.64
CA SER A 201 -19.65 -0.37 -7.29
C SER A 201 -18.80 -1.16 -6.31
N VAL A 202 -18.12 -0.46 -5.40
CA VAL A 202 -17.18 -1.04 -4.42
C VAL A 202 -17.80 -1.02 -3.05
N THR A 203 -17.83 -2.15 -2.37
CA THR A 203 -18.19 -2.25 -0.95
C THR A 203 -16.99 -2.68 -0.12
N PHE A 204 -16.56 -1.84 0.81
CA PHE A 204 -15.60 -2.19 1.85
C PHE A 204 -16.36 -2.67 3.08
N MET A 205 -16.02 -3.83 3.63
CA MET A 205 -16.60 -4.38 4.85
C MET A 205 -15.50 -4.64 5.88
N ASN A 206 -15.53 -3.90 6.98
CA ASN A 206 -14.60 -4.06 8.08
C ASN A 206 -15.01 -5.21 9.02
N PRO A 207 -14.07 -5.73 9.83
CA PRO A 207 -14.36 -6.79 10.82
C PRO A 207 -15.41 -6.42 11.86
N ASP A 208 -15.55 -5.13 12.16
CA ASP A 208 -16.55 -4.59 13.09
C ASP A 208 -17.99 -4.60 12.52
N GLY A 209 -18.18 -5.09 11.30
CA GLY A 209 -19.47 -5.18 10.62
C GLY A 209 -19.89 -3.91 9.89
N LYS A 210 -19.11 -2.82 9.96
CA LYS A 210 -19.40 -1.61 9.18
C LYS A 210 -19.07 -1.85 7.70
N SER A 211 -19.98 -1.42 6.85
CA SER A 211 -19.79 -1.43 5.40
C SER A 211 -19.88 -0.01 4.82
N PHE A 212 -19.07 0.27 3.81
CA PHE A 212 -19.15 1.49 3.00
C PHE A 212 -19.22 1.10 1.53
N THR A 213 -20.23 1.61 0.81
CA THR A 213 -20.43 1.35 -0.62
C THR A 213 -20.35 2.64 -1.41
N GLN A 214 -19.61 2.62 -2.51
CA GLN A 214 -19.53 3.75 -3.44
C GLN A 214 -19.19 3.27 -4.85
N ASP A 215 -19.70 4.00 -5.85
CA ASP A 215 -19.29 3.83 -7.23
C ASP A 215 -17.93 4.51 -7.51
N MET A 216 -17.08 3.81 -8.26
CA MET A 216 -15.69 4.12 -8.54
C MET A 216 -15.32 3.66 -9.96
N GLY A 217 -14.15 4.10 -10.42
CA GLY A 217 -13.50 3.54 -11.61
C GLY A 217 -12.59 2.36 -11.24
N MET A 218 -12.47 1.40 -12.14
CA MET A 218 -11.68 0.19 -11.99
C MET A 218 -10.75 -0.02 -13.18
N ARG A 219 -9.48 -0.34 -12.92
CA ARG A 219 -8.49 -0.65 -13.97
C ARG A 219 -7.48 -1.69 -13.51
N ILE A 220 -6.92 -2.46 -14.43
CA ILE A 220 -5.84 -3.40 -14.12
C ILE A 220 -4.53 -2.64 -13.85
N LYS A 221 -3.80 -3.06 -12.82
CA LYS A 221 -2.51 -2.48 -12.39
C LYS A 221 -1.40 -3.55 -12.44
N GLY A 222 -0.15 -3.09 -12.59
CA GLY A 222 1.04 -3.94 -12.63
C GLY A 222 1.80 -3.79 -13.96
N GLY A 223 2.84 -4.62 -14.14
CA GLY A 223 3.52 -4.84 -15.41
C GLY A 223 3.32 -6.29 -15.83
N ALA A 224 4.33 -7.13 -15.60
CA ALA A 224 4.31 -8.57 -15.84
C ALA A 224 3.11 -9.31 -15.21
N SER A 225 2.80 -9.00 -13.94
CA SER A 225 1.74 -9.68 -13.17
C SER A 225 0.32 -9.50 -13.72
N ARG A 226 0.14 -8.60 -14.70
CA ARG A 226 -1.11 -8.49 -15.47
C ARG A 226 -1.40 -9.76 -16.27
N GLY A 227 -0.39 -10.59 -16.57
CA GLY A 227 -0.56 -11.88 -17.26
C GLY A 227 -1.25 -12.95 -16.39
N TYR A 228 -1.15 -12.89 -15.06
CA TYR A 228 -1.69 -13.92 -14.17
C TYR A 228 -3.22 -13.97 -14.13
N HIS A 229 -3.79 -15.12 -13.77
CA HIS A 229 -5.24 -15.29 -13.63
C HIS A 229 -5.87 -14.32 -12.61
N GLN A 230 -5.19 -14.10 -11.48
CA GLN A 230 -5.59 -13.07 -10.51
C GLN A 230 -4.76 -11.81 -10.74
N LYS A 231 -5.41 -10.76 -11.25
CA LYS A 231 -4.77 -9.49 -11.60
C LYS A 231 -4.94 -8.48 -10.49
N SER A 232 -3.98 -7.56 -10.35
CA SER A 232 -4.12 -6.43 -9.43
C SER A 232 -5.13 -5.42 -10.00
N ILE A 233 -5.97 -4.87 -9.14
CA ILE A 233 -7.09 -3.98 -9.51
C ILE A 233 -6.92 -2.64 -8.79
N ARG A 234 -6.78 -1.57 -9.56
CA ARG A 234 -6.82 -0.18 -9.06
C ARG A 234 -8.26 0.29 -9.01
N LEU A 235 -8.67 0.87 -7.87
CA LEU A 235 -9.99 1.45 -7.63
C LEU A 235 -9.84 2.95 -7.40
N ILE A 236 -10.53 3.78 -8.20
CA ILE A 236 -10.32 5.23 -8.25
C ILE A 236 -11.65 5.95 -8.00
N ALA A 237 -11.69 6.84 -7.01
CA ALA A 237 -12.84 7.68 -6.75
C ALA A 237 -12.87 8.87 -7.72
N ARG A 238 -13.93 9.00 -8.52
CA ARG A 238 -14.12 10.11 -9.46
C ARG A 238 -15.57 10.56 -9.49
N GLU A 239 -15.75 11.86 -9.75
CA GLU A 239 -17.08 12.49 -9.81
C GLU A 239 -17.93 11.93 -10.96
N GLU A 240 -17.31 11.42 -12.03
CA GLU A 240 -18.02 10.79 -13.15
C GLU A 240 -18.71 9.47 -12.78
N TYR A 241 -18.24 8.78 -11.72
CA TYR A 241 -18.83 7.53 -11.24
C TYR A 241 -19.65 7.73 -9.97
N GLY A 242 -19.21 8.61 -9.07
CA GLY A 242 -19.82 8.80 -7.77
C GLY A 242 -19.15 9.94 -7.01
N GLU A 243 -18.77 9.72 -5.75
CA GLU A 243 -18.05 10.73 -4.98
C GLU A 243 -16.58 10.82 -5.43
N LYS A 244 -16.03 12.05 -5.44
CA LYS A 244 -14.64 12.32 -5.84
C LYS A 244 -13.55 11.71 -4.94
N ASN A 245 -13.91 11.24 -3.74
CA ASN A 245 -13.03 10.59 -2.77
C ASN A 245 -13.83 9.56 -1.97
N VAL A 246 -13.17 8.48 -1.57
CA VAL A 246 -13.67 7.60 -0.52
C VAL A 246 -13.59 8.34 0.82
N LYS A 247 -14.68 8.31 1.60
CA LYS A 247 -14.77 8.91 2.95
C LYS A 247 -15.06 7.83 3.98
N PHE A 248 -14.06 7.01 4.26
CA PHE A 248 -14.16 5.84 5.12
C PHE A 248 -12.79 5.52 5.69
N ALA A 249 -12.68 5.20 6.99
CA ALA A 249 -11.44 4.74 7.60
C ALA A 249 -11.07 3.34 7.09
N ILE A 250 -10.42 3.29 5.92
CA ILE A 250 -9.91 2.04 5.33
C ILE A 250 -8.77 1.51 6.20
N TYR A 251 -7.87 2.38 6.67
CA TYR A 251 -6.75 2.03 7.53
C TYR A 251 -6.93 2.72 8.89
N PRO A 252 -7.37 1.99 9.93
CA PRO A 252 -7.84 2.60 11.19
C PRO A 252 -6.73 3.17 12.08
N ASP A 253 -5.46 2.96 11.72
CA ASP A 253 -4.30 3.42 12.49
C ASP A 253 -3.52 4.55 11.78
N GLU A 254 -3.91 4.91 10.55
CA GLU A 254 -3.22 5.94 9.76
C GLU A 254 -3.64 7.35 10.18
N ILE A 255 -2.67 8.23 10.41
CA ILE A 255 -2.89 9.59 10.87
C ILE A 255 -2.28 10.61 9.90
N CYS A 256 -2.94 11.75 9.72
CA CYS A 256 -2.35 12.90 9.06
C CYS A 256 -1.31 13.54 9.98
N GLU A 257 -0.06 13.64 9.55
CA GLU A 257 1.02 14.25 10.33
C GLU A 257 0.79 15.74 10.59
N ALA A 258 0.11 16.44 9.66
CA ALA A 258 -0.11 17.88 9.79
C ALA A 258 -1.09 18.25 10.92
N ASP A 259 -2.07 17.40 11.24
CA ASP A 259 -3.10 17.72 12.24
C ASP A 259 -3.35 16.63 13.29
N GLY A 260 -2.68 15.48 13.18
CA GLY A 260 -2.77 14.35 14.09
C GLY A 260 -4.11 13.61 14.07
N LYS A 261 -4.96 13.83 13.05
CA LYS A 261 -6.26 13.16 12.93
C LYS A 261 -6.18 11.88 12.11
N LEU A 262 -7.11 10.97 12.37
CA LEU A 262 -7.29 9.75 11.58
C LEU A 262 -7.53 10.09 10.10
N LEU A 263 -6.84 9.38 9.21
CA LEU A 263 -7.00 9.50 7.78
C LEU A 263 -8.23 8.73 7.32
N GLU A 264 -9.25 9.44 6.85
CA GLU A 264 -10.53 8.87 6.40
C GLU A 264 -10.84 9.20 4.94
N LYS A 265 -9.88 9.75 4.21
CA LYS A 265 -10.07 10.27 2.86
C LYS A 265 -9.05 9.66 1.91
N TYR A 266 -9.53 9.01 0.84
CA TYR A 266 -8.67 8.36 -0.15
C TYR A 266 -9.12 8.69 -1.58
N LYS A 267 -8.16 8.92 -2.47
CA LYS A 267 -8.42 9.13 -3.90
C LYS A 267 -8.55 7.80 -4.64
N GLY A 268 -7.73 6.83 -4.28
CA GLY A 268 -7.75 5.49 -4.82
C GLY A 268 -7.06 4.50 -3.89
N VAL A 269 -7.34 3.22 -4.12
CA VAL A 269 -6.72 2.08 -3.43
C VAL A 269 -6.47 0.98 -4.45
N THR A 270 -5.52 0.09 -4.18
CA THR A 270 -5.22 -1.06 -5.04
C THR A 270 -5.52 -2.36 -4.30
N LEU A 271 -6.25 -3.26 -4.94
CA LEU A 271 -6.24 -4.68 -4.61
C LEU A 271 -5.02 -5.32 -5.32
N ARG A 272 -3.90 -5.51 -4.60
CA ARG A 272 -2.65 -6.08 -5.12
C ARG A 272 -2.68 -7.61 -5.02
N SER A 273 -2.44 -8.29 -6.14
CA SER A 273 -2.47 -9.76 -6.23
C SER A 273 -1.18 -10.44 -5.77
N GLY A 274 -0.14 -9.67 -5.42
CA GLY A 274 1.14 -10.15 -4.86
C GLY A 274 2.29 -10.29 -5.86
N ALA A 275 2.08 -9.93 -7.15
CA ALA A 275 3.05 -10.03 -8.26
C ALA A 275 3.99 -11.25 -8.17
N ASN A 276 5.30 -11.11 -7.96
CA ASN A 276 6.22 -12.26 -7.94
C ASN A 276 5.90 -13.26 -6.80
N ASP A 277 5.32 -12.79 -5.70
CA ASP A 277 4.89 -13.64 -4.56
C ASP A 277 3.46 -14.21 -4.75
N ALA A 278 2.80 -13.94 -5.90
CA ALA A 278 1.39 -14.26 -6.16
C ALA A 278 1.06 -15.75 -6.11
N LEU A 279 2.00 -16.59 -6.53
CA LEU A 279 1.86 -18.05 -6.57
C LEU A 279 2.46 -18.73 -5.32
N PHE A 280 2.92 -17.95 -4.35
CA PHE A 280 3.56 -18.42 -3.11
C PHE A 280 2.70 -18.06 -1.89
N ALA A 281 3.05 -17.00 -1.15
CA ALA A 281 2.37 -16.61 0.08
C ALA A 281 1.66 -15.24 0.01
N LYS A 282 1.86 -14.44 -1.04
CA LYS A 282 1.32 -13.08 -1.24
C LYS A 282 1.60 -12.07 -0.11
N ILE A 283 2.54 -12.38 0.77
CA ILE A 283 2.77 -11.66 2.04
C ILE A 283 4.04 -10.81 2.01
N ARG A 284 4.96 -11.07 1.07
CA ARG A 284 6.32 -10.54 1.11
C ARG A 284 6.39 -9.01 1.05
N ASP A 285 5.75 -8.41 0.05
CA ASP A 285 5.67 -6.96 -0.13
C ASP A 285 5.05 -6.23 1.08
N PRO A 286 3.84 -6.61 1.57
CA PRO A 286 3.29 -5.98 2.76
C PRO A 286 4.12 -6.27 4.01
N PHE A 287 4.76 -7.44 4.13
CA PHE A 287 5.63 -7.76 5.26
C PHE A 287 6.86 -6.85 5.33
N ILE A 288 7.54 -6.66 4.20
CA ILE A 288 8.69 -5.77 4.10
C ILE A 288 8.26 -4.32 4.32
N THR A 289 7.13 -3.90 3.75
CA THR A 289 6.58 -2.55 3.95
C THR A 289 6.31 -2.27 5.44
N ASN A 290 5.66 -3.20 6.15
CA ASN A 290 5.40 -3.04 7.59
C ASN A 290 6.67 -3.09 8.46
N LEU A 291 7.72 -3.78 8.01
CA LEU A 291 9.03 -3.69 8.66
C LEU A 291 9.75 -2.37 8.35
N ALA A 292 9.60 -1.82 7.14
CA ALA A 292 10.19 -0.55 6.78
C ALA A 292 9.46 0.67 7.38
N ALA A 293 8.23 0.50 7.89
CA ALA A 293 7.47 1.57 8.53
C ALA A 293 8.28 2.26 9.65
N GLY A 294 8.34 3.59 9.58
CA GLY A 294 9.11 4.47 10.48
C GLY A 294 10.58 4.67 10.07
N MET A 295 11.00 4.18 8.90
CA MET A 295 12.25 4.62 8.24
C MET A 295 12.06 6.00 7.61
N ARG A 296 13.15 6.68 7.21
CA ARG A 296 13.08 8.07 6.68
C ARG A 296 12.59 8.17 5.23
N PHE A 297 11.71 7.27 4.81
CA PHE A 297 11.11 7.23 3.49
C PHE A 297 9.66 6.76 3.60
N GLU A 298 8.85 7.06 2.58
CA GLU A 298 7.42 6.74 2.62
C GLU A 298 7.16 5.23 2.56
N THR A 299 6.17 4.78 3.33
CA THR A 299 5.58 3.44 3.22
C THR A 299 4.07 3.54 3.17
N ALA A 300 3.45 2.98 2.14
CA ALA A 300 2.00 2.99 1.98
C ALA A 300 1.30 1.98 2.90
N ALA A 301 0.19 2.40 3.51
CA ALA A 301 -0.64 1.54 4.34
C ALA A 301 -1.16 0.32 3.56
N ASN A 302 -1.21 -0.83 4.21
CA ASN A 302 -1.63 -2.07 3.58
C ASN A 302 -2.32 -3.03 4.57
N LYS A 303 -3.23 -3.87 4.08
CA LYS A 303 -3.85 -4.96 4.85
C LYS A 303 -4.37 -6.09 3.96
N PRO A 304 -4.38 -7.36 4.40
CA PRO A 304 -5.04 -8.42 3.65
C PRO A 304 -6.55 -8.21 3.59
N VAL A 305 -7.13 -8.53 2.44
CA VAL A 305 -8.58 -8.56 2.23
C VAL A 305 -9.00 -9.77 1.43
N ILE A 306 -10.24 -10.20 1.62
CA ILE A 306 -10.89 -11.17 0.74
C ILE A 306 -11.73 -10.41 -0.29
N ALA A 307 -11.46 -10.63 -1.57
CA ALA A 307 -12.20 -9.97 -2.64
C ALA A 307 -13.37 -10.84 -3.13
N PHE A 308 -14.43 -10.20 -3.59
CA PHE A 308 -15.52 -10.82 -4.35
C PHE A 308 -15.84 -9.99 -5.59
N ILE A 309 -16.12 -10.62 -6.72
CA ILE A 309 -16.55 -9.95 -7.96
C ILE A 309 -17.90 -10.51 -8.39
N ASN A 310 -18.92 -9.67 -8.49
CA ASN A 310 -20.32 -10.06 -8.75
C ASN A 310 -20.81 -11.23 -7.88
N GLY A 311 -20.34 -11.23 -6.63
CA GLY A 311 -20.68 -12.25 -5.64
C GLY A 311 -19.87 -13.54 -5.75
N GLU A 312 -18.95 -13.70 -6.70
CA GLU A 312 -18.02 -14.83 -6.74
C GLU A 312 -16.76 -14.52 -5.93
N TYR A 313 -16.30 -15.46 -5.11
CA TYR A 313 -15.04 -15.32 -4.35
C TYR A 313 -13.90 -15.01 -5.32
N TRP A 314 -13.06 -14.01 -5.05
CA TRP A 314 -11.98 -13.61 -5.95
C TRP A 314 -10.60 -13.70 -5.31
N GLY A 315 -10.48 -14.45 -4.21
CA GLY A 315 -9.21 -14.76 -3.58
C GLY A 315 -8.75 -13.71 -2.57
N VAL A 316 -7.55 -13.96 -2.05
CA VAL A 316 -6.84 -13.05 -1.16
C VAL A 316 -6.16 -11.98 -2.00
N TYR A 317 -6.30 -10.73 -1.57
CA TYR A 317 -5.55 -9.57 -2.05
C TYR A 317 -4.91 -8.85 -0.87
N THR A 318 -3.89 -8.05 -1.14
CA THR A 318 -3.48 -6.98 -0.22
C THR A 318 -4.13 -5.68 -0.68
N LEU A 319 -4.89 -5.02 0.18
CA LEU A 319 -5.44 -3.69 -0.09
C LEU A 319 -4.38 -2.64 0.28
N ASN A 320 -3.80 -1.99 -0.73
CA ASN A 320 -2.76 -0.99 -0.57
C ASN A 320 -3.32 0.42 -0.82
N GLU A 321 -2.86 1.37 0.00
CA GLU A 321 -2.96 2.78 -0.31
C GLU A 321 -2.14 3.10 -1.58
N GLU A 322 -2.54 4.14 -2.31
CA GLU A 322 -1.83 4.58 -3.51
C GLU A 322 -1.08 5.87 -3.27
N TYR A 323 0.22 5.86 -3.54
CA TYR A 323 0.96 7.10 -3.74
C TYR A 323 0.38 7.89 -4.91
N SER A 324 0.31 9.20 -4.68
CA SER A 324 -0.15 10.24 -5.60
C SER A 324 0.12 11.59 -4.92
N ASP A 325 -0.07 12.68 -5.66
CA ASP A 325 -0.18 14.02 -5.09
C ASP A 325 -1.17 14.09 -3.89
N LYS A 326 -2.27 13.32 -3.97
CA LYS A 326 -3.28 13.20 -2.92
C LYS A 326 -2.79 12.45 -1.69
N TYR A 327 -1.95 11.44 -1.85
CA TYR A 327 -1.33 10.77 -0.70
C TYR A 327 -0.54 11.79 0.12
N ILE A 328 0.32 12.56 -0.53
CA ILE A 328 1.14 13.59 0.13
C ILE A 328 0.25 14.69 0.75
N GLN A 329 -0.83 15.10 0.07
CA GLN A 329 -1.80 16.02 0.65
C GLN A 329 -2.49 15.45 1.90
N TYR A 330 -2.89 14.17 1.90
CA TYR A 330 -3.66 13.58 3.00
C TYR A 330 -2.78 13.26 4.20
N HIS A 331 -1.53 12.85 3.98
CA HIS A 331 -0.57 12.55 5.03
C HIS A 331 0.08 13.83 5.59
N TYR A 332 0.49 14.77 4.74
CA TYR A 332 1.29 15.94 5.14
C TYR A 332 0.56 17.29 5.09
N GLY A 333 -0.70 17.31 4.63
CA GLY A 333 -1.46 18.57 4.49
C GLY A 333 -0.92 19.50 3.40
N MET A 334 -0.08 19.00 2.49
CA MET A 334 0.52 19.78 1.41
C MET A 334 -0.49 20.10 0.30
N ASP A 335 -0.26 21.19 -0.44
CA ASP A 335 -0.98 21.46 -1.68
C ASP A 335 -0.58 20.42 -2.73
N ASP A 336 -1.55 19.64 -3.20
CA ASP A 336 -1.35 18.60 -4.20
C ASP A 336 -0.76 19.15 -5.50
N ASN A 337 -1.10 20.38 -5.90
CA ASN A 337 -0.57 21.00 -7.12
C ASN A 337 0.92 21.38 -6.98
N ASN A 338 1.47 21.33 -5.77
CA ASN A 338 2.87 21.60 -5.46
C ASN A 338 3.69 20.31 -5.32
N VAL A 339 3.08 19.14 -5.41
CA VAL A 339 3.76 17.84 -5.24
C VAL A 339 4.27 17.35 -6.58
N ILE A 340 5.51 16.84 -6.58
CA ILE A 340 6.13 16.19 -7.73
C ILE A 340 6.49 14.77 -7.32
N ILE A 341 6.13 13.78 -8.13
CA ILE A 341 6.55 12.39 -7.97
C ILE A 341 7.24 11.92 -9.24
N VAL A 342 8.43 11.37 -9.09
CA VAL A 342 9.16 10.67 -10.15
C VAL A 342 9.23 9.19 -9.79
N LYS A 343 8.84 8.35 -10.74
CA LYS A 343 8.82 6.90 -10.61
C LYS A 343 9.61 6.27 -11.74
N THR A 344 10.60 5.46 -11.39
CA THR A 344 11.43 4.75 -12.36
C THR A 344 11.97 5.68 -13.46
N GLY A 345 12.48 6.85 -13.05
CA GLY A 345 13.05 7.86 -13.95
C GLY A 345 12.02 8.63 -14.81
N ALA A 346 10.71 8.47 -14.58
CA ALA A 346 9.68 9.21 -15.29
C ALA A 346 8.80 10.02 -14.35
N LEU A 347 8.33 11.19 -14.81
CA LEU A 347 7.35 11.99 -14.08
C LEU A 347 6.02 11.23 -13.96
N ASP A 348 5.55 11.02 -12.73
CA ASP A 348 4.27 10.35 -12.42
C ASP A 348 3.21 11.37 -11.97
N GLU A 349 3.60 12.34 -11.13
CA GLU A 349 2.76 13.47 -10.70
C GLU A 349 3.55 14.78 -10.81
N GLY A 350 2.89 15.86 -11.24
CA GLY A 350 3.49 17.18 -11.45
C GLY A 350 3.22 17.74 -12.85
N GLU A 351 3.88 18.86 -13.18
CA GLU A 351 3.85 19.47 -14.51
C GLU A 351 5.07 19.01 -15.33
N ASP A 352 4.97 18.94 -16.66
CA ASP A 352 6.10 18.53 -17.52
C ASP A 352 7.40 19.31 -17.25
N ALA A 353 7.29 20.59 -16.89
CA ALA A 353 8.42 21.45 -16.56
C ALA A 353 9.12 21.05 -15.24
N ASP A 354 8.42 20.36 -14.33
CA ASP A 354 8.95 19.91 -13.05
C ASP A 354 9.97 18.80 -13.19
N TYR A 355 9.92 18.04 -14.28
CA TYR A 355 10.87 16.97 -14.54
C TYR A 355 12.32 17.49 -14.58
N GLN A 356 12.53 18.75 -14.97
CA GLN A 356 13.85 19.38 -14.93
C GLN A 356 14.46 19.40 -13.52
N LEU A 357 13.66 19.52 -12.45
CA LEU A 357 14.15 19.49 -11.06
C LEU A 357 14.72 18.12 -10.66
N PHE A 358 14.21 17.04 -11.26
CA PHE A 358 14.75 15.70 -11.07
C PHE A 358 16.05 15.54 -11.85
N MET A 359 16.06 15.99 -13.11
CA MET A 359 17.24 15.96 -13.98
C MET A 359 18.41 16.73 -13.35
N ASP A 360 18.16 17.95 -12.87
CA ASP A 360 19.18 18.79 -12.22
C ASP A 360 19.76 18.11 -10.96
N MET A 361 18.92 17.46 -10.15
CA MET A 361 19.39 16.68 -9.01
C MET A 361 20.26 15.50 -9.47
N TYR A 362 19.74 14.71 -10.41
CA TYR A 362 20.41 13.51 -10.89
C TYR A 362 21.79 13.86 -11.47
N ASP A 363 21.84 14.81 -12.39
CA ASP A 363 23.07 15.22 -13.05
C ASP A 363 24.10 15.79 -12.06
N PHE A 364 23.64 16.62 -11.12
CA PHE A 364 24.52 17.16 -10.08
C PHE A 364 25.12 16.04 -9.23
N ILE A 365 24.29 15.12 -8.74
CA ILE A 365 24.74 14.05 -7.83
C ILE A 365 25.56 12.98 -8.58
N ALA A 366 25.24 12.68 -9.83
CA ALA A 366 25.92 11.64 -10.60
C ALA A 366 27.29 12.09 -11.14
N TRP A 367 27.48 13.39 -11.42
CA TRP A 367 28.63 13.85 -12.21
C TRP A 367 29.53 14.89 -11.55
N GLU A 368 29.12 15.50 -10.44
CA GLU A 368 30.00 16.40 -9.67
C GLU A 368 30.84 15.61 -8.63
N GLU A 369 31.92 16.24 -8.14
CA GLU A 369 32.90 15.63 -7.22
C GLU A 369 32.37 15.52 -5.77
N MET A 370 31.55 14.49 -5.49
CA MET A 370 30.89 14.28 -4.18
C MET A 370 31.85 14.05 -3.02
N GLU A 371 33.11 13.68 -3.26
CA GLU A 371 34.15 13.60 -2.24
C GLU A 371 34.54 14.98 -1.64
N LYS A 372 34.17 16.08 -2.30
CA LYS A 372 34.41 17.44 -1.80
C LYS A 372 33.30 17.85 -0.82
N PRO A 373 33.63 18.23 0.43
CA PRO A 373 32.63 18.58 1.45
C PRO A 373 31.67 19.71 1.01
N GLU A 374 32.16 20.70 0.27
CA GLU A 374 31.33 21.81 -0.24
C GLU A 374 30.35 21.39 -1.34
N VAL A 375 30.70 20.39 -2.16
CA VAL A 375 29.83 19.84 -3.21
C VAL A 375 28.78 18.92 -2.56
N TYR A 376 29.22 18.05 -1.65
CA TYR A 376 28.31 17.21 -0.88
C TYR A 376 27.30 18.04 -0.07
N ALA A 377 27.72 19.15 0.52
CA ALA A 377 26.82 20.06 1.24
C ALA A 377 25.73 20.64 0.32
N GLN A 378 26.01 20.88 -0.96
CA GLN A 378 24.98 21.29 -1.93
C GLN A 378 24.02 20.14 -2.24
N ALA A 379 24.52 18.91 -2.38
CA ALA A 379 23.68 17.74 -2.59
C ALA A 379 22.70 17.52 -1.42
N CYS A 380 23.14 17.77 -0.18
CA CYS A 380 22.30 17.72 1.02
C CYS A 380 21.13 18.71 1.03
N GLU A 381 21.18 19.78 0.23
CA GLU A 381 20.06 20.73 0.06
C GLU A 381 19.06 20.28 -1.00
N ILE A 382 19.39 19.25 -1.80
CA ILE A 382 18.58 18.78 -2.93
C ILE A 382 17.96 17.40 -2.63
N LEU A 383 18.72 16.49 -2.03
CA LEU A 383 18.32 15.13 -1.68
C LEU A 383 18.34 14.94 -0.17
N ASP A 384 17.31 14.30 0.38
CA ASP A 384 17.34 13.83 1.76
C ASP A 384 18.27 12.61 1.87
N MET A 385 19.52 12.87 2.26
CA MET A 385 20.56 11.83 2.38
C MET A 385 20.17 10.71 3.34
N GLY A 386 19.40 11.04 4.37
CA GLY A 386 18.91 10.07 5.34
C GLY A 386 17.89 9.12 4.73
N SER A 387 16.92 9.68 3.99
CA SER A 387 15.96 8.93 3.20
C SER A 387 16.64 7.99 2.20
N PHE A 388 17.61 8.52 1.46
CA PHE A 388 18.32 7.79 0.42
C PHE A 388 19.21 6.66 1.00
N ALA A 389 19.95 6.93 2.07
CA ALA A 389 20.78 5.93 2.76
C ALA A 389 19.94 4.81 3.38
N ASP A 390 18.84 5.16 4.04
CA ASP A 390 17.88 4.20 4.62
C ASP A 390 17.27 3.30 3.55
N TYR A 391 16.87 3.88 2.42
CA TYR A 391 16.27 3.16 1.32
C TYR A 391 17.24 2.13 0.73
N TRP A 392 18.47 2.53 0.42
CA TRP A 392 19.50 1.61 -0.07
C TRP A 392 19.87 0.53 0.94
N ALA A 393 20.04 0.89 2.22
CA ALA A 393 20.34 -0.09 3.27
C ALA A 393 19.22 -1.15 3.38
N MET A 394 17.95 -0.74 3.27
CA MET A 394 16.82 -1.66 3.25
C MET A 394 16.80 -2.53 1.98
N GLN A 395 16.99 -1.93 0.79
CA GLN A 395 17.02 -2.68 -0.48
C GLN A 395 18.13 -3.74 -0.49
N PHE A 396 19.31 -3.40 0.04
CA PHE A 396 20.38 -4.37 0.20
C PHE A 396 20.03 -5.44 1.22
N PHE A 397 19.46 -5.07 2.37
CA PHE A 397 19.06 -6.03 3.39
C PHE A 397 18.08 -7.07 2.84
N ILE A 398 17.01 -6.63 2.18
CA ILE A 398 15.99 -7.55 1.66
C ILE A 398 16.46 -8.37 0.45
N TYR A 399 17.64 -8.05 -0.11
CA TYR A 399 18.13 -8.63 -1.36
C TYR A 399 17.08 -8.46 -2.46
N ASN A 400 16.77 -7.21 -2.83
CA ASN A 400 15.86 -6.93 -3.94
C ASN A 400 16.58 -7.19 -5.27
N GLU A 401 16.02 -8.07 -6.09
CA GLU A 401 16.63 -8.52 -7.36
C GLU A 401 16.09 -7.74 -8.56
N ASP A 402 15.04 -6.95 -8.36
CA ASP A 402 14.40 -6.09 -9.36
C ASP A 402 14.31 -4.65 -8.84
N GLY A 403 15.31 -4.25 -8.06
CA GLY A 403 15.31 -3.01 -7.31
C GLY A 403 15.86 -1.81 -8.08
N PRO A 404 16.26 -0.76 -7.34
CA PRO A 404 16.75 0.49 -7.93
C PRO A 404 18.01 0.31 -8.77
N ASP A 405 18.83 -0.69 -8.47
CA ASP A 405 20.03 -1.02 -9.25
C ASP A 405 19.73 -1.47 -10.68
N LYS A 406 18.54 -2.02 -10.92
CA LYS A 406 18.01 -2.37 -12.24
C LYS A 406 17.27 -1.23 -12.93
N ASN A 407 17.35 -0.01 -12.37
CA ASN A 407 16.52 1.11 -12.75
C ASN A 407 15.02 0.75 -12.75
N ASN A 408 14.59 -0.03 -11.76
CA ASN A 408 13.21 -0.47 -11.58
C ASN A 408 12.75 -0.26 -10.12
N ASN A 409 11.47 -0.51 -9.82
CA ASN A 409 10.90 -0.50 -8.47
C ASN A 409 11.44 0.57 -7.50
N TRP A 410 11.51 1.82 -7.96
CA TRP A 410 11.89 2.99 -7.16
C TRP A 410 11.06 4.21 -7.54
N GLN A 411 10.84 5.09 -6.57
CA GLN A 411 10.16 6.37 -6.77
C GLN A 411 10.58 7.34 -5.66
N MET A 412 10.43 8.62 -5.95
CA MET A 412 10.73 9.71 -5.04
C MET A 412 9.75 10.86 -5.19
N TRP A 413 9.59 11.63 -4.13
CA TRP A 413 8.74 12.82 -4.12
C TRP A 413 9.47 14.05 -3.60
N ARG A 414 8.97 15.22 -3.97
CA ARG A 414 9.34 16.52 -3.40
C ARG A 414 8.17 17.50 -3.53
N VAL A 415 8.33 18.68 -2.92
CA VAL A 415 7.53 19.86 -3.28
C VAL A 415 8.26 20.76 -4.27
N ARG A 416 7.55 21.34 -5.24
CA ARG A 416 8.11 22.26 -6.23
C ARG A 416 8.60 23.54 -5.55
N ASP A 417 7.69 24.22 -4.86
CA ASP A 417 7.90 25.47 -4.14
C ASP A 417 8.08 25.21 -2.62
N PRO A 418 9.29 25.40 -2.07
CA PRO A 418 9.57 25.09 -0.67
C PRO A 418 8.94 26.06 0.33
N GLU A 419 8.28 25.51 1.35
CA GLU A 419 7.71 26.22 2.49
C GLU A 419 8.04 25.52 3.82
N PRO A 420 9.32 25.36 4.23
CA PRO A 420 9.72 24.56 5.39
C PRO A 420 9.16 25.04 6.75
N LYS A 421 8.50 26.21 6.77
CA LYS A 421 7.79 26.73 7.95
C LYS A 421 6.40 26.14 8.13
N THR A 422 5.80 25.56 7.09
CA THR A 422 4.47 24.93 7.14
C THR A 422 4.59 23.46 7.54
N HIS A 423 5.60 22.76 7.02
CA HIS A 423 5.91 21.37 7.36
C HIS A 423 7.42 21.09 7.17
N PRO A 424 8.06 20.24 8.01
CA PRO A 424 9.48 19.89 7.84
C PRO A 424 9.83 19.32 6.46
N TYR A 425 8.93 18.56 5.86
CA TYR A 425 9.11 17.97 4.51
C TYR A 425 8.72 18.90 3.36
N ALA A 426 8.24 20.12 3.64
CA ALA A 426 8.02 21.13 2.61
C ALA A 426 9.31 21.88 2.25
N ASP A 427 10.49 21.28 2.45
CA ASP A 427 11.80 21.89 2.24
C ASP A 427 12.31 21.81 0.79
N GLY A 428 11.58 21.11 -0.09
CA GLY A 428 11.95 20.94 -1.49
C GLY A 428 12.96 19.83 -1.77
N LYS A 429 13.33 19.03 -0.77
CA LYS A 429 14.24 17.89 -0.95
C LYS A 429 13.51 16.69 -1.53
N TRP A 430 14.21 15.96 -2.40
CA TRP A 430 13.76 14.66 -2.89
C TRP A 430 13.86 13.61 -1.78
N ARG A 431 12.80 12.79 -1.63
CA ARG A 431 12.69 11.71 -0.63
C ARG A 431 12.19 10.44 -1.28
N MET A 432 12.75 9.30 -0.87
CA MET A 432 12.36 8.00 -1.41
C MET A 432 10.96 7.59 -0.95
N MET A 433 10.29 6.75 -1.76
CA MET A 433 9.03 6.12 -1.43
C MET A 433 9.11 4.63 -1.72
N LEU A 434 8.81 3.78 -0.73
CA LEU A 434 8.91 2.33 -0.89
C LEU A 434 7.89 1.82 -1.90
N TYR A 435 8.36 1.08 -2.89
CA TYR A 435 7.54 0.49 -3.94
C TYR A 435 8.06 -0.89 -4.33
N ASP A 436 7.15 -1.87 -4.35
CA ASP A 436 7.30 -3.16 -5.02
C ASP A 436 8.54 -3.97 -4.61
N THR A 437 8.40 -4.70 -3.50
CA THR A 437 9.52 -5.48 -2.93
C THR A 437 9.30 -7.00 -3.03
N ASP A 438 8.41 -7.49 -3.90
CA ASP A 438 8.10 -8.92 -3.94
C ASP A 438 9.12 -9.78 -4.71
N TYR A 439 9.93 -9.21 -5.60
CA TYR A 439 11.12 -9.90 -6.12
C TYR A 439 12.32 -9.69 -5.20
N SER A 440 12.20 -10.17 -3.97
CA SER A 440 13.26 -10.07 -2.97
C SER A 440 13.29 -11.28 -2.04
N SER A 441 14.28 -11.30 -1.14
CA SER A 441 14.35 -12.25 -0.03
C SER A 441 14.26 -13.71 -0.49
N GLY A 442 14.85 -13.97 -1.67
CA GLY A 442 14.95 -15.26 -2.32
C GLY A 442 13.62 -15.92 -2.65
N VAL A 443 12.63 -15.16 -3.14
CA VAL A 443 11.29 -15.69 -3.50
C VAL A 443 11.37 -16.91 -4.43
N TYR A 444 12.31 -16.93 -5.39
CA TYR A 444 12.50 -18.04 -6.32
C TYR A 444 13.57 -19.06 -5.91
N VAL A 445 14.34 -18.78 -4.85
CA VAL A 445 15.45 -19.62 -4.37
C VAL A 445 15.27 -20.03 -2.91
N ASN A 446 14.03 -20.06 -2.41
CA ASN A 446 13.67 -20.45 -1.05
C ASN A 446 14.43 -19.69 0.05
N GLY A 447 14.79 -18.43 -0.19
CA GLY A 447 15.54 -17.59 0.75
C GLY A 447 16.99 -18.02 0.96
N ASP A 448 17.57 -18.84 0.08
CA ASP A 448 18.95 -19.35 0.24
C ASP A 448 20.03 -18.32 -0.09
N ASN A 449 19.67 -17.20 -0.74
CA ASN A 449 20.54 -16.04 -1.00
C ASN A 449 20.74 -15.10 0.20
N ALA A 450 20.28 -15.46 1.40
CA ALA A 450 20.37 -14.58 2.59
C ALA A 450 21.80 -14.15 2.97
N ASN A 451 22.82 -14.94 2.59
CA ASN A 451 24.22 -14.64 2.89
C ASN A 451 24.97 -14.01 1.71
N GLU A 452 24.30 -13.80 0.58
CA GLU A 452 24.94 -13.30 -0.63
C GLU A 452 25.19 -11.79 -0.55
N ASP A 453 26.24 -11.37 -1.25
CA ASP A 453 26.62 -9.97 -1.41
C ASP A 453 25.91 -9.39 -2.64
N ASN A 454 25.13 -8.35 -2.40
CA ASN A 454 24.48 -7.53 -3.42
C ASN A 454 24.86 -6.05 -3.32
N ILE A 455 25.88 -5.71 -2.51
CA ILE A 455 26.38 -4.35 -2.33
C ILE A 455 27.55 -4.10 -3.29
N SER A 456 28.51 -5.03 -3.35
CA SER A 456 29.74 -4.83 -4.15
C SER A 456 29.44 -4.66 -5.64
N GLY A 457 28.47 -5.40 -6.17
CA GLY A 457 28.03 -5.25 -7.56
C GLY A 457 27.48 -3.85 -7.85
N VAL A 458 26.82 -3.24 -6.86
CA VAL A 458 26.31 -1.88 -7.00
C VAL A 458 27.42 -0.85 -6.88
N LEU A 459 28.39 -1.03 -5.98
CA LEU A 459 29.47 -0.06 -5.74
C LEU A 459 30.55 -0.05 -6.82
N TYR A 460 30.85 -1.21 -7.40
CA TYR A 460 32.00 -1.38 -8.30
C TYR A 460 31.59 -1.82 -9.72
N GLY A 461 30.29 -1.80 -10.03
CA GLY A 461 29.79 -2.02 -11.39
C GLY A 461 30.12 -0.83 -12.30
N ASP A 462 30.53 -1.11 -13.53
CA ASP A 462 31.11 -0.10 -14.43
C ASP A 462 30.08 0.65 -15.29
N GLU A 463 28.83 0.18 -15.40
CA GLU A 463 27.83 0.75 -16.32
C GLU A 463 26.42 0.73 -15.74
N TYR A 464 25.80 1.92 -15.63
CA TYR A 464 24.37 2.08 -15.39
C TYR A 464 23.71 2.84 -16.54
N GLU A 465 22.43 2.54 -16.76
CA GLU A 465 21.58 3.35 -17.61
C GLU A 465 21.43 4.78 -17.09
N GLU A 466 21.08 5.70 -17.99
CA GLU A 466 20.79 7.09 -17.63
C GLU A 466 19.63 7.17 -16.62
N TYR A 467 19.72 8.09 -15.67
CA TYR A 467 18.75 8.29 -14.58
C TYR A 467 18.62 7.12 -13.58
N ASN A 468 19.53 6.16 -13.59
CA ASN A 468 19.55 5.07 -12.62
C ASN A 468 20.08 5.56 -11.25
N PRO A 469 19.32 5.45 -10.15
CA PRO A 469 19.73 5.91 -8.83
C PRO A 469 20.96 5.19 -8.27
N ALA A 470 21.36 4.06 -8.83
CA ALA A 470 22.59 3.36 -8.44
C ALA A 470 23.85 4.17 -8.74
N LEU A 471 23.85 4.97 -9.82
CA LEU A 471 24.97 5.86 -10.13
C LEU A 471 25.08 6.99 -9.09
N MET A 472 23.93 7.56 -8.68
CA MET A 472 23.90 8.53 -7.58
C MET A 472 24.44 7.91 -6.28
N PHE A 473 24.04 6.67 -5.98
CA PHE A 473 24.53 5.95 -4.81
C PHE A 473 26.05 5.70 -4.87
N GLN A 474 26.57 5.22 -6.00
CA GLN A 474 28.01 5.06 -6.20
C GLN A 474 28.77 6.36 -5.97
N ASN A 475 28.33 7.46 -6.58
CA ASN A 475 29.04 8.73 -6.49
C ASN A 475 28.95 9.32 -5.07
N LEU A 476 27.78 9.25 -4.42
CA LEU A 476 27.62 9.68 -3.04
C LEU A 476 28.49 8.89 -2.06
N MET A 477 28.76 7.61 -2.33
CA MET A 477 29.66 6.79 -1.50
C MET A 477 31.12 7.25 -1.52
N LEU A 478 31.50 8.19 -2.40
CA LEU A 478 32.79 8.90 -2.36
C LEU A 478 32.86 9.97 -1.27
N SER A 479 31.72 10.51 -0.81
CA SER A 479 31.66 11.39 0.37
C SER A 479 31.86 10.57 1.65
N GLU A 480 32.78 11.00 2.52
CA GLU A 480 32.98 10.38 3.83
C GLU A 480 31.71 10.47 4.69
N GLU A 481 31.03 11.62 4.67
CA GLU A 481 29.80 11.86 5.42
C GLU A 481 28.66 10.94 4.98
N PHE A 482 28.40 10.82 3.67
CA PHE A 482 27.36 9.91 3.18
C PHE A 482 27.73 8.46 3.43
N ARG A 483 29.00 8.08 3.23
CA ARG A 483 29.46 6.72 3.53
C ARG A 483 29.20 6.35 4.98
N LEU A 484 29.47 7.24 5.93
CA LEU A 484 29.17 7.01 7.35
C LEU A 484 27.66 6.97 7.63
N GLU A 485 26.86 7.77 6.93
CA GLU A 485 25.40 7.75 7.01
C GLU A 485 24.81 6.42 6.51
N PHE A 486 25.31 5.90 5.39
CA PHE A 486 24.92 4.60 4.85
C PHE A 486 25.33 3.45 5.78
N ILE A 487 26.52 3.50 6.37
CA ILE A 487 26.95 2.50 7.35
C ILE A 487 26.02 2.51 8.58
N ARG A 488 25.63 3.70 9.07
CA ARG A 488 24.63 3.83 10.15
C ARG A 488 23.28 3.24 9.73
N ALA A 489 22.80 3.57 8.54
CA ALA A 489 21.56 3.01 7.99
C ALA A 489 21.59 1.48 7.93
N CYS A 490 22.70 0.87 7.49
CA CYS A 490 22.89 -0.58 7.50
C CYS A 490 22.81 -1.17 8.92
N CYS A 491 23.44 -0.52 9.91
CA CYS A 491 23.32 -0.92 11.31
C CYS A 491 21.87 -0.81 11.80
N ASP A 492 21.17 0.27 11.48
CA ASP A 492 19.81 0.51 11.96
C ASP A 492 18.78 -0.44 11.34
N VAL A 493 18.90 -0.70 10.04
CA VAL A 493 18.14 -1.74 9.34
C VAL A 493 18.32 -3.09 10.03
N ASN A 494 19.55 -3.51 10.33
CA ASN A 494 19.80 -4.80 10.98
C ASN A 494 19.35 -4.86 12.45
N ASN A 495 19.55 -3.79 13.21
CA ASN A 495 19.39 -3.81 14.67
C ASN A 495 17.99 -3.42 15.13
N VAL A 496 17.27 -2.62 14.34
CA VAL A 496 16.00 -2.02 14.73
C VAL A 496 14.89 -2.53 13.83
N TYR A 497 14.91 -2.14 12.56
CA TYR A 497 13.78 -2.37 11.65
C TYR A 497 13.65 -3.86 11.28
N PHE A 498 14.72 -4.48 10.81
CA PHE A 498 14.69 -5.86 10.31
C PHE A 498 15.34 -6.87 11.26
N SER A 499 15.54 -6.49 12.53
CA SER A 499 16.09 -7.38 13.56
C SER A 499 15.36 -8.71 13.59
N ALA A 500 16.11 -9.80 13.85
CA ALA A 500 15.54 -11.15 13.82
C ALA A 500 14.29 -11.30 14.72
N SER A 501 14.27 -10.63 15.87
CA SER A 501 13.12 -10.63 16.79
C SER A 501 11.92 -9.85 16.24
N ARG A 502 12.13 -8.66 15.67
CA ARG A 502 11.04 -7.85 15.08
C ARG A 502 10.47 -8.54 13.84
N SER A 503 11.33 -8.99 12.94
CA SER A 503 10.95 -9.75 11.74
C SER A 503 10.16 -11.01 12.09
N ALA A 504 10.60 -11.79 13.09
CA ALA A 504 9.87 -12.98 13.53
C ALA A 504 8.52 -12.66 14.18
N ALA A 505 8.44 -11.58 14.98
CA ALA A 505 7.18 -11.15 15.60
C ALA A 505 6.16 -10.67 14.55
N MET A 506 6.60 -9.82 13.63
CA MET A 506 5.78 -9.33 12.52
C MET A 506 5.32 -10.48 11.62
N LEU A 507 6.21 -11.40 11.25
CA LEU A 507 5.85 -12.54 10.41
C LEU A 507 4.82 -13.43 11.11
N LYS A 508 4.95 -13.66 12.43
CA LYS A 508 3.97 -14.42 13.21
C LYS A 508 2.59 -13.76 13.17
N GLU A 509 2.53 -12.44 13.33
CA GLU A 509 1.28 -11.68 13.29
C GLU A 509 0.64 -11.74 11.91
N MET A 510 1.38 -11.37 10.86
CA MET A 510 0.84 -11.34 9.50
C MET A 510 0.51 -12.73 8.98
N ARG A 511 1.26 -13.77 9.38
CA ARG A 511 0.92 -15.17 9.09
C ARG A 511 -0.48 -15.54 9.55
N ALA A 512 -0.91 -15.06 10.73
CA ALA A 512 -2.26 -15.30 11.23
C ALA A 512 -3.35 -14.61 10.37
N GLN A 513 -3.00 -13.55 9.64
CA GLN A 513 -3.92 -12.81 8.78
C GLN A 513 -4.00 -13.37 7.34
N TYR A 514 -2.92 -13.98 6.83
CA TYR A 514 -2.84 -14.52 5.45
C TYR A 514 -3.06 -16.03 5.38
N GLU A 515 -2.32 -16.82 6.16
CA GLU A 515 -2.22 -18.27 6.01
C GLU A 515 -3.57 -19.01 5.99
N PRO A 516 -4.59 -18.65 6.82
CA PRO A 516 -5.87 -19.35 6.80
C PRO A 516 -6.63 -19.26 5.46
N TYR A 517 -6.42 -18.20 4.68
CA TYR A 517 -7.22 -17.90 3.48
C TYR A 517 -6.48 -18.17 2.17
N MET A 518 -5.14 -18.26 2.23
CA MET A 518 -4.31 -18.52 1.06
C MET A 518 -4.60 -19.85 0.37
N PRO A 519 -4.90 -20.97 1.06
CA PRO A 519 -5.23 -22.23 0.40
C PRO A 519 -6.36 -22.11 -0.63
N ASP A 520 -7.47 -21.47 -0.28
CA ASP A 520 -8.60 -21.28 -1.20
C ASP A 520 -8.24 -20.33 -2.35
N SER A 521 -7.43 -19.30 -2.07
CA SER A 521 -6.92 -18.42 -3.14
C SER A 521 -6.06 -19.20 -4.15
N LEU A 522 -5.22 -20.12 -3.69
CA LEU A 522 -4.38 -20.95 -4.56
C LEU A 522 -5.15 -22.06 -5.25
N ARG A 523 -6.21 -22.62 -4.63
CA ARG A 523 -7.12 -23.52 -5.35
C ARG A 523 -7.83 -22.80 -6.50
N ARG A 524 -8.05 -21.49 -6.37
CA ARG A 524 -8.71 -20.70 -7.41
C ARG A 524 -7.75 -20.18 -8.48
N PHE A 525 -6.56 -19.75 -8.11
CA PHE A 525 -5.64 -19.03 -9.01
C PHE A 525 -4.21 -19.54 -9.03
N GLY A 526 -3.90 -20.54 -8.21
CA GLY A 526 -2.57 -21.13 -8.15
C GLY A 526 -2.26 -21.99 -9.38
N PRO A 527 -0.98 -22.29 -9.60
CA PRO A 527 -0.58 -23.13 -10.72
C PRO A 527 -1.00 -24.58 -10.48
N GLN A 528 -1.14 -25.37 -11.56
CA GLN A 528 -1.66 -26.74 -11.51
C GLN A 528 -0.92 -27.67 -10.52
N TRP A 529 0.38 -27.43 -10.30
CA TRP A 529 1.22 -28.20 -9.38
C TRP A 529 1.02 -27.84 -7.90
N VAL A 530 0.31 -26.75 -7.59
CA VAL A 530 0.01 -26.30 -6.22
C VAL A 530 -1.44 -26.56 -5.83
N VAL A 531 -2.40 -26.43 -6.76
CA VAL A 531 -3.85 -26.39 -6.43
C VAL A 531 -4.37 -27.59 -5.65
N TRP A 532 -3.72 -28.75 -5.74
CA TRP A 532 -4.12 -29.98 -5.02
C TRP A 532 -3.52 -30.11 -3.61
N HIS A 533 -2.45 -29.36 -3.30
CA HIS A 533 -1.76 -29.39 -2.00
C HIS A 533 -1.32 -27.99 -1.51
N PRO A 534 -2.21 -26.98 -1.53
CA PRO A 534 -1.81 -25.60 -1.29
C PRO A 534 -1.38 -25.33 0.17
N GLU A 535 -1.88 -26.08 1.15
CA GLU A 535 -1.55 -25.85 2.57
C GLU A 535 -0.06 -26.05 2.87
N GLY A 536 0.53 -27.12 2.33
CA GLY A 536 1.96 -27.39 2.48
C GLY A 536 2.80 -26.32 1.79
N HIS A 537 2.39 -25.96 0.57
CA HIS A 537 3.06 -24.92 -0.23
C HIS A 537 3.09 -23.56 0.48
N VAL A 538 1.95 -23.09 0.99
CA VAL A 538 1.88 -21.82 1.73
C VAL A 538 2.78 -21.88 2.97
N LYS A 539 2.67 -22.96 3.75
CA LYS A 539 3.46 -23.15 4.97
C LYS A 539 4.96 -23.14 4.70
N ASP A 540 5.41 -23.82 3.65
CA ASP A 540 6.83 -23.89 3.29
C ASP A 540 7.35 -22.54 2.83
N ASN A 541 6.60 -21.80 2.03
CA ASN A 541 6.98 -20.45 1.59
C ASN A 541 7.06 -19.44 2.74
N LEU A 542 6.13 -19.50 3.70
CA LEU A 542 6.18 -18.70 4.92
C LEU A 542 7.41 -19.04 5.78
N ASN A 543 7.76 -20.33 5.87
CA ASN A 543 8.96 -20.76 6.59
C ASN A 543 10.25 -20.32 5.87
N ASN A 544 10.26 -20.36 4.53
CA ASN A 544 11.38 -19.91 3.71
C ASN A 544 11.61 -18.40 3.87
N LEU A 545 10.54 -17.58 3.86
CA LEU A 545 10.61 -16.15 4.15
C LEU A 545 11.19 -15.90 5.55
N GLY A 546 10.65 -16.55 6.59
CA GLY A 546 11.19 -16.41 7.95
C GLY A 546 12.66 -16.83 8.07
N ARG A 547 13.05 -17.90 7.37
CA ARG A 547 14.45 -18.36 7.31
C ARG A 547 15.37 -17.34 6.65
N PHE A 548 14.93 -16.68 5.57
CA PHE A 548 15.71 -15.62 4.94
C PHE A 548 16.01 -14.51 5.94
N PHE A 549 14.98 -13.92 6.56
CA PHE A 549 15.16 -12.78 7.47
C PHE A 549 15.99 -13.13 8.70
N GLN A 550 15.86 -14.37 9.22
CA GLN A 550 16.71 -14.85 10.31
C GLN A 550 18.18 -14.93 9.88
N LYS A 551 18.48 -15.61 8.77
CA LYS A 551 19.86 -15.75 8.27
C LYS A 551 20.46 -14.40 7.88
N ARG A 552 19.66 -13.54 7.23
CA ARG A 552 20.08 -12.21 6.77
C ARG A 552 20.45 -11.32 7.96
N ALA A 553 19.67 -11.33 9.04
CA ALA A 553 20.01 -10.58 10.25
C ALA A 553 21.34 -11.02 10.92
N ASP A 554 21.71 -12.30 10.77
CA ASP A 554 23.00 -12.82 11.26
C ASP A 554 24.17 -12.48 10.31
N ALA A 555 23.91 -12.37 9.01
CA ALA A 555 24.92 -12.23 7.98
C ALA A 555 25.14 -10.79 7.48
N PHE A 556 24.11 -9.94 7.50
CA PHE A 556 24.08 -8.68 6.74
C PHE A 556 25.23 -7.73 7.09
N LEU A 557 25.55 -7.55 8.38
CA LEU A 557 26.68 -6.70 8.75
C LEU A 557 28.04 -7.31 8.37
N ASN A 558 28.15 -8.63 8.22
CA ASN A 558 29.37 -9.21 7.63
C ASN A 558 29.44 -8.92 6.12
N VAL A 559 28.30 -8.98 5.41
CA VAL A 559 28.21 -8.58 4.00
C VAL A 559 28.63 -7.11 3.83
N VAL A 560 28.09 -6.21 4.65
CA VAL A 560 28.45 -4.78 4.65
C VAL A 560 29.93 -4.58 4.97
N ARG A 561 30.45 -5.28 5.99
CA ARG A 561 31.87 -5.22 6.36
C ARG A 561 32.76 -5.58 5.17
N ASP A 562 32.46 -6.69 4.51
CA ASP A 562 33.29 -7.23 3.45
C ASP A 562 33.21 -6.35 2.19
N ALA A 563 32.02 -5.86 1.83
CA ALA A 563 31.82 -4.98 0.68
C ALA A 563 32.48 -3.60 0.84
N LEU A 564 32.52 -3.08 2.07
CA LEU A 564 33.06 -1.76 2.38
C LEU A 564 34.46 -1.78 3.00
N GLU A 565 35.07 -2.95 3.20
CA GLU A 565 36.38 -3.13 3.85
C GLU A 565 36.45 -2.52 5.27
N LEU A 566 35.42 -2.73 6.08
CA LEU A 566 35.32 -2.20 7.45
C LEU A 566 35.96 -3.10 8.50
N GLU A 567 36.18 -2.55 9.71
CA GLU A 567 36.42 -3.33 10.90
C GLU A 567 35.22 -4.23 11.25
N ASN A 568 35.44 -5.21 12.12
CA ASN A 568 34.35 -6.05 12.60
C ASN A 568 33.33 -5.23 13.40
N PRO A 569 32.02 -5.45 13.19
CA PRO A 569 31.01 -4.76 13.98
C PRO A 569 31.13 -5.15 15.45
N VAL A 570 31.03 -4.16 16.33
CA VAL A 570 31.12 -4.34 17.78
C VAL A 570 29.72 -4.55 18.34
N ALA A 571 29.57 -5.61 19.15
CA ALA A 571 28.32 -5.85 19.85
C ALA A 571 28.18 -4.91 21.07
N ILE A 572 27.05 -4.22 21.16
CA ILE A 572 26.68 -3.32 22.26
C ILE A 572 25.40 -3.84 22.90
N THR A 573 25.39 -3.95 24.24
CA THR A 573 24.16 -4.31 24.96
C THR A 573 23.53 -3.05 25.52
N ILE A 574 22.31 -2.73 25.09
CA ILE A 574 21.54 -1.59 25.61
C ILE A 574 20.59 -2.08 26.71
N LYS A 575 20.72 -1.52 27.91
CA LYS A 575 19.86 -1.81 29.06
C LYS A 575 19.02 -0.61 29.43
N ILE A 576 17.76 -0.86 29.74
CA ILE A 576 16.85 0.15 30.30
C ILE A 576 16.52 -0.30 31.72
N LYS A 577 16.98 0.49 32.71
CA LYS A 577 16.87 0.09 34.12
C LYS A 577 15.42 -0.17 34.56
N ASP A 578 14.49 0.64 34.06
CA ASP A 578 13.05 0.43 34.17
C ASP A 578 12.37 0.76 32.84
N GLN A 579 11.97 -0.27 32.10
CA GLN A 579 11.38 -0.14 30.77
C GLN A 579 10.01 0.56 30.78
N LYS A 580 9.34 0.66 31.94
CA LYS A 580 8.09 1.42 32.05
C LYS A 580 8.33 2.93 32.14
N LYS A 581 9.58 3.35 32.40
CA LYS A 581 9.94 4.74 32.65
C LYS A 581 10.63 5.43 31.48
N GLY A 582 10.90 4.70 30.40
CA GLY A 582 11.44 5.31 29.20
C GLY A 582 11.87 4.32 28.14
N GLN A 583 12.27 4.87 27.01
CA GLN A 583 12.73 4.16 25.83
C GLN A 583 14.10 4.67 25.40
N VAL A 584 14.79 3.88 24.58
CA VAL A 584 16.07 4.24 23.98
C VAL A 584 15.99 4.08 22.47
N PHE A 585 16.38 5.13 21.77
CA PHE A 585 16.53 5.15 20.32
C PHE A 585 18.01 5.24 19.99
N ILE A 586 18.39 4.66 18.85
CA ILE A 586 19.72 4.83 18.26
C ILE A 586 19.57 5.66 17.00
N ASN A 587 20.58 6.48 16.68
CA ASN A 587 20.66 7.26 15.43
C ASN A 587 19.36 8.02 15.06
N GLY A 588 18.60 8.48 16.07
CA GLY A 588 17.35 9.21 15.88
C GLY A 588 16.18 8.41 15.30
N ARG A 589 16.20 7.07 15.34
CA ARG A 589 15.13 6.21 14.79
C ARG A 589 13.80 6.36 15.53
N GLU A 590 12.70 6.05 14.85
CA GLU A 590 11.35 6.06 15.44
C GLU A 590 10.98 4.78 16.18
N VAL A 591 11.68 3.68 15.87
CA VAL A 591 11.47 2.40 16.55
C VAL A 591 12.54 2.23 17.63
N PRO A 592 12.16 2.07 18.91
CA PRO A 592 13.12 1.98 19.99
C PRO A 592 13.80 0.61 20.03
N VAL A 593 15.02 0.57 20.55
CA VAL A 593 15.71 -0.69 20.84
C VAL A 593 15.05 -1.37 22.03
N ALA A 594 14.82 -2.69 21.92
CA ALA A 594 14.27 -3.49 23.00
C ALA A 594 15.18 -3.51 24.25
N ASN A 595 14.60 -3.73 25.43
CA ASN A 595 15.35 -3.81 26.69
C ASN A 595 16.29 -5.03 26.71
N ASN A 596 17.55 -4.81 27.12
CA ASN A 596 18.67 -5.74 26.95
C ASN A 596 18.97 -6.08 25.48
N GLY A 597 18.55 -5.21 24.55
CA GLY A 597 18.78 -5.36 23.13
C GLY A 597 20.27 -5.37 22.82
N ARG A 598 20.75 -6.46 22.22
CA ARG A 598 22.10 -6.56 21.69
C ARG A 598 22.07 -6.05 20.26
N ILE A 599 22.77 -4.95 20.02
CA ILE A 599 22.96 -4.37 18.69
C ILE A 599 24.40 -4.59 18.23
N GLN A 600 24.63 -4.50 16.93
CA GLN A 600 25.95 -4.58 16.31
C GLN A 600 26.21 -3.31 15.51
N VAL A 601 27.29 -2.59 15.82
CA VAL A 601 27.59 -1.29 15.22
C VAL A 601 29.05 -1.24 14.80
N PHE A 602 29.32 -0.67 13.63
CA PHE A 602 30.68 -0.41 13.16
C PHE A 602 31.31 0.74 13.96
N PRO A 603 32.51 0.56 14.55
CA PRO A 603 33.22 1.62 15.26
C PRO A 603 33.38 2.93 14.47
N GLU A 604 33.58 2.82 13.16
CA GLU A 604 33.84 3.92 12.23
C GLU A 604 32.75 4.97 12.22
N CYS A 605 31.49 4.54 12.35
CA CYS A 605 30.35 5.45 12.32
C CYS A 605 29.85 5.87 13.73
N GLY A 606 30.49 5.38 14.80
CA GLY A 606 30.06 5.64 16.16
C GLY A 606 28.60 5.26 16.41
N LEU A 607 28.00 5.81 17.47
CA LEU A 607 26.59 5.57 17.79
C LEU A 607 25.99 6.81 18.46
N THR A 608 24.91 7.33 17.88
CA THR A 608 24.06 8.30 18.58
C THR A 608 23.02 7.55 19.38
N ILE A 609 22.85 7.89 20.66
CA ILE A 609 21.81 7.32 21.52
C ILE A 609 20.91 8.43 22.03
N THR A 610 19.61 8.17 22.12
CA THR A 610 18.62 9.11 22.67
C THR A 610 17.74 8.39 23.69
N ALA A 611 17.67 8.90 24.91
CA ALA A 611 16.74 8.45 25.95
C ALA A 611 15.47 9.31 25.90
N VAL A 612 14.31 8.67 25.92
CA VAL A 612 13.01 9.35 25.98
C VAL A 612 12.27 8.89 27.24
N PRO A 613 12.18 9.73 28.28
CA PRO A 613 11.40 9.41 29.48
C PRO A 613 9.91 9.24 29.17
N ALA A 614 9.28 8.26 29.81
CA ALA A 614 7.84 8.16 29.82
C ALA A 614 7.22 9.33 30.61
N GLU A 615 5.92 9.57 30.44
CA GLU A 615 5.21 10.60 31.18
C GLU A 615 5.40 10.44 32.69
N GLY A 616 5.86 11.51 33.36
CA GLY A 616 6.13 11.53 34.80
C GLY A 616 7.47 10.91 35.24
N ALA A 617 8.25 10.33 34.32
CA ALA A 617 9.60 9.84 34.60
C ALA A 617 10.68 10.89 34.27
N THR A 618 11.86 10.76 34.88
CA THR A 618 13.01 11.63 34.58
C THR A 618 14.23 10.82 34.18
N PHE A 619 14.92 11.24 33.10
CA PHE A 619 16.21 10.68 32.73
C PHE A 619 17.31 11.13 33.72
N LYS A 620 18.16 10.19 34.14
CA LYS A 620 19.23 10.42 35.14
C LYS A 620 20.64 10.30 34.59
N GLY A 621 20.77 9.95 33.30
CA GLY A 621 22.06 9.79 32.65
C GLY A 621 22.34 8.36 32.19
N TRP A 622 23.38 8.27 31.39
CA TRP A 622 23.92 7.05 30.80
C TRP A 622 25.06 6.50 31.66
N THR A 623 25.19 5.18 31.66
CA THR A 623 26.36 4.50 32.25
C THR A 623 26.88 3.43 31.32
N VAL A 624 28.21 3.35 31.17
CA VAL A 624 28.89 2.30 30.38
C VAL A 624 29.66 1.35 31.28
N SER A 625 29.75 0.08 30.87
CA SER A 625 30.42 -0.96 31.66
C SER A 625 31.93 -1.07 31.47
N HIS A 626 32.50 -0.32 30.52
CA HIS A 626 33.91 -0.46 30.14
C HIS A 626 34.45 0.86 29.58
N ASP A 627 35.71 1.17 29.89
CA ASP A 627 36.42 2.38 29.46
C ASP A 627 36.71 2.42 27.94
N SER A 628 36.33 1.36 27.21
CA SER A 628 36.49 1.29 25.75
C SER A 628 35.36 2.01 25.02
N ALA A 629 34.38 2.57 25.76
CA ALA A 629 33.31 3.39 25.25
C ALA A 629 33.36 4.76 25.93
N VAL A 630 33.33 5.82 25.13
CA VAL A 630 33.38 7.21 25.61
C VAL A 630 32.10 7.90 25.14
N LEU A 631 31.35 8.46 26.10
CA LEU A 631 30.20 9.31 25.81
C LEU A 631 30.65 10.77 25.80
N GLU A 632 30.15 11.54 24.84
CA GLU A 632 30.38 12.99 24.80
C GLU A 632 29.75 13.69 26.02
N ASP A 633 28.48 13.37 26.32
CA ASP A 633 27.79 13.86 27.52
C ASP A 633 26.93 12.75 28.14
N PRO A 634 27.38 12.10 29.23
CA PRO A 634 26.60 11.06 29.89
C PRO A 634 25.31 11.58 30.57
N ALA A 635 25.12 12.90 30.74
CA ALA A 635 23.91 13.46 31.33
C ALA A 635 22.87 13.90 30.29
N ALA A 636 23.26 14.08 29.02
CA ALA A 636 22.35 14.50 27.96
C ALA A 636 21.38 13.38 27.55
N LEU A 637 20.14 13.76 27.19
CA LEU A 637 19.16 12.82 26.62
C LEU A 637 19.71 12.18 25.35
N THR A 638 20.33 12.98 24.49
CA THR A 638 21.02 12.54 23.28
C THR A 638 22.52 12.74 23.43
N THR A 639 23.31 11.71 23.17
CA THR A 639 24.78 11.79 23.17
C THR A 639 25.37 10.88 22.09
N GLN A 640 26.54 11.26 21.57
CA GLN A 640 27.35 10.34 20.78
C GLN A 640 28.15 9.42 21.69
N VAL A 641 28.43 8.23 21.18
CA VAL A 641 29.29 7.22 21.79
C VAL A 641 30.32 6.77 20.77
N THR A 642 31.60 6.88 21.14
CA THR A 642 32.71 6.26 20.42
C THR A 642 33.16 5.02 21.16
N PHE A 643 33.52 3.97 20.43
CA PHE A 643 33.87 2.69 21.04
C PHE A 643 34.82 1.89 20.15
N SER A 644 35.54 0.94 20.76
CA SER A 644 36.45 0.02 20.04
C SER A 644 36.26 -1.46 20.42
N ARG A 645 35.45 -1.75 21.44
CA ARG A 645 35.22 -3.09 21.98
C ARG A 645 33.82 -3.22 22.57
N VAL A 646 33.39 -4.46 22.76
CA VAL A 646 32.09 -4.81 23.35
C VAL A 646 31.89 -4.14 24.70
N PHE A 647 30.73 -3.53 24.91
CA PHE A 647 30.34 -2.91 26.18
C PHE A 647 28.83 -2.99 26.41
N THR A 648 28.41 -2.67 27.63
CA THR A 648 27.01 -2.45 28.00
C THR A 648 26.79 -0.96 28.23
N LEU A 649 25.75 -0.42 27.60
CA LEU A 649 25.22 0.92 27.81
C LEU A 649 23.91 0.80 28.60
N THR A 650 23.73 1.58 29.66
CA THR A 650 22.49 1.59 30.45
C THR A 650 21.88 2.98 30.52
N ALA A 651 20.60 3.09 30.14
CA ALA A 651 19.77 4.27 30.38
C ALA A 651 19.16 4.21 31.77
N ASN A 652 19.35 5.26 32.57
CA ASN A 652 18.80 5.35 33.92
C ASN A 652 17.61 6.31 33.94
N PHE A 653 16.46 5.82 34.39
CA PHE A 653 15.25 6.61 34.61
C PHE A 653 14.84 6.50 36.09
N GLU A 654 14.26 7.56 36.65
CA GLU A 654 13.65 7.60 37.99
C GLU A 654 12.17 7.94 37.93
#